data_AF-A0A8K0Y4S8-F1
#
_entry.id   AF-A0A8K0Y4S8-F1
#
_cell.length_a   1.000
_cell.length_b   1.000
_cell.length_c   1.000
_cell.angle_alpha   90.00
_cell.angle_beta   90.00
_cell.angle_gamma   90.00
#
_symmetry.space_group_name_H-M   'P 1'
#
loop_
_entity.id
_entity.type
_entity.pdbx_description
1 polymer ?
#
loop_
_entity_poly.entity_id
_entity_poly.type
_entity_poly.pdbx_seq_one_letter_code
_entity_poly.pdbx_strand_id
1 'polypeptide(L)'
;MTVQSESISSSKLQDQVREFLSQFKDKLGSYKYVDEIDQMMAKKIQYIVADYNDLVSYQEIESVFNMDPDEILHAFNGAIKDILKERFPQYAEKIRHDIRVRISNYPAQRSLREVNAEVIGKMISVSGMVVRSSEIKPLAKELVYICPDGHQTKRIQEKGLEFKEPLKCDNGKCTHRDLDLNPEQSKFIDFQMVRLQELPEDLPPGQLPHYLDVTVLQDLVDNARPGDRVILTGIVRIEQEHIPSMKGKSGIYRLRIQGNNIEFLGGKGNKSSRSTEREEISPDEEKIIKSLGKNADIYDRLVASFAPHVHGHDIIKESILLLIVGSTQKLLADGAKIRGDINVFLVGDPGTAKSEMLKFCARIAPRGLYTSGRGSTAAGLTAAVVRDKIGIMMLEAGAVVLGDQGLVCIDEFDKMKPEDRSALHETMEQQSVSIAKGGIVATLNARTSILAAANPMYGKYDPFKNITENVNLPVPLLTRFDLIFVVRDIPSKERDTRIARHILNLHRTSGTDIKSLIDVDILTKYLTYAKRFDPILTPEAEEKILEYYMTMRNVESEGMITVTPRQLEGLVRLATARARLLMKTQVEGEDAERAIYLIQSMLQDAGVDVNTGKVDLGVLQGRPHSEVSKMQLFMDVMKSLEGDEKRPVEEKTFVKELVKTGKFTEEEARKYIKKLQRESAIYESKSGHYNRV
;
A
#
# COMPACT_ATOMS: atom_id res chain seq x y z
N MET A 1 33.99 18.44 -37.84
CA MET A 1 34.41 19.69 -37.17
C MET A 1 34.52 19.39 -35.68
N THR A 2 35.75 19.17 -35.23
CA THR A 2 36.15 18.87 -33.86
C THR A 2 36.10 20.14 -33.03
N VAL A 3 35.11 20.28 -32.16
CA VAL A 3 35.13 21.29 -31.09
C VAL A 3 36.11 20.78 -30.05
N GLN A 4 37.30 21.39 -30.00
CA GLN A 4 38.24 21.22 -28.91
C GLN A 4 37.56 21.76 -27.65
N SER A 5 37.22 20.86 -26.72
CA SER A 5 36.75 21.21 -25.38
C SER A 5 37.88 21.86 -24.62
N GLU A 6 37.83 23.19 -24.45
CA GLU A 6 38.62 23.86 -23.43
C GLU A 6 38.25 23.25 -22.07
N SER A 7 39.20 22.56 -21.45
CA SER A 7 39.07 22.13 -20.06
C SER A 7 39.01 23.38 -19.19
N ILE A 8 37.79 23.84 -18.88
CA ILE A 8 37.57 24.93 -17.93
C ILE A 8 38.23 24.48 -16.61
N SER A 9 39.13 25.28 -16.07
CA SER A 9 39.79 24.93 -14.80
C SER A 9 38.76 24.86 -13.68
N SER A 10 38.83 23.85 -12.82
CA SER A 10 37.91 23.64 -11.70
C SER A 10 37.69 24.87 -10.82
N SER A 11 38.72 25.74 -10.70
CA SER A 11 38.63 27.02 -10.01
C SER A 11 37.72 28.05 -10.71
N LYS A 12 37.75 28.13 -12.05
CA LYS A 12 36.91 29.06 -12.81
C LYS A 12 35.44 28.65 -12.73
N LEU A 13 35.18 27.35 -12.82
CA LEU A 13 33.85 26.78 -12.59
C LEU A 13 33.31 27.11 -11.20
N GLN A 14 34.17 27.00 -10.17
CA GLN A 14 33.80 27.36 -8.80
C GLN A 14 33.45 28.86 -8.66
N ASP A 15 34.21 29.74 -9.29
CA ASP A 15 33.94 31.19 -9.28
C ASP A 15 32.64 31.54 -10.02
N GLN A 16 32.36 30.91 -11.17
CA GLN A 16 31.11 31.09 -11.91
C GLN A 16 29.89 30.59 -11.13
N VAL A 17 30.01 29.43 -10.48
CA VAL A 17 28.95 28.89 -9.63
C VAL A 17 28.72 29.78 -8.40
N ARG A 18 29.78 30.39 -7.87
CA ARG A 18 29.65 31.37 -6.79
C ARG A 18 28.91 32.63 -7.24
N GLU A 19 29.21 33.15 -8.44
CA GLU A 19 28.44 34.25 -9.02
C GLU A 19 26.97 33.89 -9.20
N PHE A 20 26.69 32.69 -9.71
CA PHE A 20 25.33 32.16 -9.82
C PHE A 20 24.60 32.17 -8.47
N LEU A 21 25.18 31.57 -7.44
CA LEU A 21 24.56 31.47 -6.10
C LEU A 21 24.32 32.83 -5.44
N SER A 22 25.12 33.85 -5.77
CA SER A 22 25.03 35.19 -5.19
C SER A 22 24.13 36.16 -5.98
N GLN A 23 24.06 36.00 -7.31
CA GLN A 23 23.32 36.92 -8.19
C GLN A 23 21.93 36.41 -8.58
N PHE A 24 21.64 35.13 -8.40
CA PHE A 24 20.34 34.57 -8.79
C PHE A 24 19.19 35.19 -7.99
N LYS A 25 18.20 35.71 -8.72
CA LYS A 25 16.98 36.30 -8.17
C LYS A 25 15.78 35.47 -8.61
N ASP A 26 14.93 35.12 -7.66
CA ASP A 26 13.67 34.45 -7.94
C ASP A 26 12.70 35.42 -8.66
N LYS A 27 11.58 34.91 -9.19
CA LYS A 27 10.50 35.70 -9.84
C LYS A 27 9.94 36.83 -8.95
N LEU A 28 10.17 36.75 -7.65
CA LEU A 28 9.78 37.73 -6.62
C LEU A 28 10.90 38.73 -6.24
N GLY A 29 12.09 38.64 -6.85
CA GLY A 29 13.20 39.57 -6.65
C GLY A 29 14.06 39.31 -5.40
N SER A 30 13.82 38.23 -4.65
CA SER A 30 14.62 37.80 -3.49
C SER A 30 15.77 36.87 -3.89
N TYR A 31 16.87 36.91 -3.13
CA TYR A 31 18.04 36.05 -3.33
C TYR A 31 17.84 34.70 -2.63
N LYS A 32 17.08 33.80 -3.29
CA LYS A 32 16.69 32.48 -2.75
C LYS A 32 17.86 31.68 -2.16
N TYR A 33 18.95 31.52 -2.92
CA TYR A 33 20.09 30.71 -2.49
C TYR A 33 20.89 31.35 -1.35
N VAL A 34 20.97 32.68 -1.31
CA VAL A 34 21.63 33.40 -0.21
C VAL A 34 20.84 33.24 1.08
N ASP A 35 19.52 33.37 1.03
CA ASP A 35 18.64 33.19 2.18
C ASP A 35 18.69 31.73 2.69
N GLU A 36 18.77 30.75 1.79
CA GLU A 36 18.96 29.34 2.16
C GLU A 36 20.32 29.09 2.84
N ILE A 37 21.39 29.72 2.33
CA ILE A 37 22.72 29.63 2.95
C ILE A 37 22.73 30.25 4.35
N ASP A 38 22.05 31.38 4.55
CA ASP A 38 21.94 31.99 5.88
C ASP A 38 21.12 31.12 6.85
N GLN A 39 20.08 30.46 6.36
CA GLN A 39 19.26 29.56 7.15
C GLN A 39 19.93 28.22 7.45
N MET A 40 21.00 27.82 6.73
CA MET A 40 21.71 26.56 6.98
C MET A 40 22.23 26.47 8.41
N MET A 41 22.79 27.55 8.95
CA MET A 41 23.25 27.56 10.34
C MET A 41 22.11 27.41 11.34
N ALA A 42 21.03 28.16 11.14
CA ALA A 42 19.87 28.14 12.04
C ALA A 42 19.20 26.76 12.08
N LYS A 43 19.09 26.11 10.92
CA LYS A 43 18.46 24.79 10.76
C LYS A 43 19.44 23.61 10.95
N LYS A 44 20.74 23.88 11.09
CA LYS A 44 21.83 22.88 11.10
C LYS A 44 21.80 21.94 9.88
N ILE A 45 21.34 22.45 8.74
CA ILE A 45 21.27 21.69 7.49
C ILE A 45 22.61 21.80 6.77
N GLN A 46 23.10 20.69 6.23
CA GLN A 46 24.39 20.59 5.53
C GLN A 46 24.24 20.48 4.00
N TYR A 47 23.04 20.68 3.48
CA TYR A 47 22.75 20.61 2.05
C TYR A 47 21.93 21.81 1.56
N ILE A 48 22.06 22.11 0.27
CA ILE A 48 21.24 23.08 -0.44
C ILE A 48 20.49 22.37 -1.56
N VAL A 49 19.23 22.74 -1.80
CA VAL A 49 18.44 22.22 -2.92
C VAL A 49 18.44 23.24 -4.05
N ALA A 50 19.16 22.95 -5.13
CA ALA A 50 19.20 23.76 -6.34
C ALA A 50 18.22 23.21 -7.39
N ASP A 51 17.34 24.05 -7.91
CA ASP A 51 16.42 23.65 -8.99
C ASP A 51 17.16 23.65 -10.32
N TYR A 52 17.00 22.59 -11.10
CA TYR A 52 17.61 22.50 -12.42
C TYR A 52 17.09 23.59 -13.37
N ASN A 53 15.83 24.00 -13.27
CA ASN A 53 15.30 25.07 -14.12
C ASN A 53 16.03 26.40 -13.89
N ASP A 54 16.50 26.64 -12.66
CA ASP A 54 17.29 27.82 -12.32
C ASP A 54 18.68 27.73 -12.97
N LEU A 55 19.26 26.53 -13.05
CA LEU A 55 20.56 26.26 -13.67
C LEU A 55 20.56 26.42 -15.19
N VAL A 56 19.46 26.02 -15.86
CA VAL A 56 19.31 26.14 -17.34
C VAL A 56 19.39 27.60 -17.81
N SER A 57 19.07 28.56 -16.95
CA SER A 57 19.21 29.98 -17.31
C SER A 57 20.66 30.41 -17.59
N TYR A 58 21.65 29.60 -17.18
CA TYR A 58 23.08 29.82 -17.43
C TYR A 58 23.65 28.71 -18.34
N GLN A 59 23.78 29.01 -19.64
CA GLN A 59 24.21 28.06 -20.68
C GLN A 59 25.57 27.40 -20.42
N GLU A 60 26.50 28.11 -19.76
CA GLU A 60 27.85 27.60 -19.48
C GLU A 60 27.83 26.45 -18.45
N ILE A 61 27.05 26.61 -17.38
CA ILE A 61 26.89 25.61 -16.31
C ILE A 61 26.16 24.37 -16.85
N GLU A 62 25.14 24.58 -17.70
CA GLU A 62 24.38 23.49 -18.33
C GLU A 62 25.25 22.60 -19.22
N SER A 63 26.13 23.20 -20.03
CA SER A 63 26.99 22.46 -20.96
C SER A 63 27.96 21.52 -20.23
N VAL A 64 28.57 22.01 -19.15
CA VAL A 64 29.49 21.24 -18.31
C VAL A 64 28.70 20.19 -17.52
N PHE A 65 27.45 20.47 -17.15
CA PHE A 65 26.59 19.54 -16.39
C PHE A 65 26.27 18.28 -17.17
N ASN A 66 26.04 18.43 -18.46
CA ASN A 66 25.78 17.32 -19.37
C ASN A 66 27.04 16.49 -19.69
N MET A 67 28.23 17.09 -19.56
CA MET A 67 29.51 16.40 -19.80
C MET A 67 29.98 15.64 -18.56
N ASP A 68 30.17 16.33 -17.43
CA ASP A 68 30.71 15.76 -16.20
C ASP A 68 29.99 16.30 -14.95
N PRO A 69 28.93 15.62 -14.47
CA PRO A 69 28.18 16.07 -13.31
C PRO A 69 28.99 16.04 -12.01
N ASP A 70 30.01 15.18 -11.92
CA ASP A 70 30.89 15.07 -10.75
C ASP A 70 31.65 16.38 -10.48
N GLU A 71 32.25 16.96 -11.53
CA GLU A 71 33.08 18.16 -11.39
C GLU A 71 32.25 19.35 -10.95
N ILE A 72 31.05 19.49 -11.49
CA ILE A 72 30.12 20.55 -11.08
C ILE A 72 29.66 20.36 -9.66
N LEU A 73 29.28 19.16 -9.23
CA LEU A 73 28.90 18.93 -7.83
C LEU A 73 30.05 19.28 -6.87
N HIS A 74 31.29 19.00 -7.26
CA HIS A 74 32.46 19.43 -6.49
C HIS A 74 32.65 20.95 -6.51
N ALA A 75 32.47 21.61 -7.66
CA ALA A 75 32.54 23.06 -7.77
C ALA A 75 31.46 23.76 -6.93
N PHE A 76 30.24 23.23 -6.91
CA PHE A 76 29.15 23.68 -6.05
C PHE A 76 29.50 23.57 -4.57
N ASN A 77 30.02 22.41 -4.13
CA ASN A 77 30.42 22.23 -2.74
C ASN A 77 31.57 23.19 -2.35
N GLY A 78 32.48 23.48 -3.28
CA GLY A 78 33.53 24.49 -3.12
C GLY A 78 32.99 25.91 -3.00
N ALA A 79 32.10 26.31 -3.91
CA ALA A 79 31.52 27.65 -3.95
C ALA A 79 30.71 27.96 -2.68
N ILE A 80 29.88 27.02 -2.22
CA ILE A 80 29.11 27.17 -0.98
C ILE A 80 30.04 27.29 0.23
N LYS A 81 31.12 26.50 0.25
CA LYS A 81 32.12 26.58 1.31
C LYS A 81 32.79 27.96 1.36
N ASP A 82 33.11 28.56 0.21
CA ASP A 82 33.73 29.89 0.18
C ASP A 82 32.76 30.96 0.67
N ILE A 83 31.49 30.91 0.26
CA ILE A 83 30.44 31.83 0.74
C ILE A 83 30.24 31.67 2.26
N LEU A 84 30.21 30.43 2.76
CA LEU A 84 30.09 30.15 4.19
C LEU A 84 31.32 30.60 4.97
N LYS A 85 32.53 30.52 4.39
CA LYS A 85 33.76 30.98 5.02
C LYS A 85 33.79 32.50 5.20
N GLU A 86 33.22 33.24 4.24
CA GLU A 86 33.09 34.70 4.33
C GLU A 86 32.11 35.15 5.41
N ARG A 87 30.96 34.47 5.53
CA ARG A 87 29.93 34.85 6.50
C ARG A 87 30.19 34.27 7.90
N PHE A 88 30.59 33.00 7.99
CA PHE A 88 30.70 32.24 9.24
C PHE A 88 31.94 31.33 9.28
N PRO A 89 33.14 31.88 9.56
CA PRO A 89 34.41 31.16 9.47
C PRO A 89 34.51 29.96 10.44
N GLN A 90 33.95 30.06 11.65
CA GLN A 90 33.98 28.98 12.66
C GLN A 90 33.05 27.79 12.32
N TYR A 91 31.97 28.04 11.59
CA TYR A 91 31.01 27.01 11.17
C TYR A 91 31.49 26.28 9.91
N ALA A 92 32.10 27.03 8.97
CA ALA A 92 32.65 26.49 7.74
C ALA A 92 33.78 25.47 7.96
N GLU A 93 34.60 25.64 9.00
CA GLU A 93 35.67 24.66 9.33
C GLU A 93 35.13 23.34 9.88
N LYS A 94 34.03 23.37 10.64
CA LYS A 94 33.42 22.16 11.22
C LYS A 94 32.70 21.29 10.18
N ILE A 95 32.16 21.90 9.12
CA ILE A 95 31.32 21.21 8.11
C ILE A 95 32.05 21.11 6.76
N ARG A 96 33.37 21.32 6.75
CA ARG A 96 34.22 21.40 5.55
C ARG A 96 34.04 20.25 4.54
N HIS A 97 33.63 19.07 5.01
CA HIS A 97 33.52 17.87 4.18
C HIS A 97 32.09 17.41 3.93
N ASP A 98 31.08 18.04 4.52
CA ASP A 98 29.70 17.53 4.50
C ASP A 98 28.72 18.43 3.74
N ILE A 99 29.18 19.57 3.21
CA ILE A 99 28.36 20.43 2.35
C ILE A 99 28.09 19.72 1.04
N ARG A 100 26.80 19.60 0.67
CA ARG A 100 26.36 18.98 -0.58
C ARG A 100 25.30 19.82 -1.29
N VAL A 101 25.30 19.77 -2.62
CA VAL A 101 24.20 20.28 -3.43
C VAL A 101 23.31 19.15 -3.92
N ARG A 102 22.03 19.29 -3.63
CA ARG A 102 20.94 18.45 -4.09
C ARG A 102 20.32 19.12 -5.30
N ILE A 103 20.14 18.39 -6.38
CA ILE A 103 19.54 18.93 -7.61
C ILE A 103 18.09 18.45 -7.67
N SER A 104 17.15 19.40 -7.74
CA SER A 104 15.72 19.13 -7.87
C SER A 104 15.20 19.39 -9.28
N ASN A 105 14.07 18.78 -9.63
CA ASN A 105 13.35 18.98 -10.89
C ASN A 105 14.21 18.77 -12.17
N TYR A 106 15.02 17.70 -12.21
CA TYR A 106 15.78 17.39 -13.42
C TYR A 106 14.86 16.86 -14.54
N PRO A 107 14.80 17.51 -15.72
CA PRO A 107 13.79 17.28 -16.75
C PRO A 107 13.99 16.00 -17.56
N ALA A 108 15.21 15.45 -17.59
CA ALA A 108 15.47 14.19 -18.28
C ALA A 108 15.03 12.99 -17.42
N GLN A 109 13.72 12.87 -17.22
CA GLN A 109 13.09 11.68 -16.68
C GLN A 109 13.21 10.54 -17.70
N ARG A 110 13.84 9.44 -17.29
CA ARG A 110 13.95 8.21 -18.08
C ARG A 110 13.30 7.05 -17.34
N SER A 111 12.72 6.12 -18.10
CA SER A 111 12.27 4.84 -17.57
C SER A 111 13.46 4.00 -17.10
N LEU A 112 13.27 3.11 -16.12
CA LEU A 112 14.37 2.24 -15.65
C LEU A 112 14.90 1.33 -16.78
N ARG A 113 14.05 0.98 -17.76
CA ARG A 113 14.41 0.26 -18.99
C ARG A 113 15.39 1.00 -19.90
N GLU A 114 15.32 2.32 -19.94
CA GLU A 114 16.19 3.14 -20.82
C GLU A 114 17.56 3.43 -20.22
N VAL A 115 17.84 2.91 -19.01
CA VAL A 115 19.14 3.03 -18.35
C VAL A 115 20.14 2.06 -18.99
N ASN A 116 20.69 2.49 -20.12
CA ASN A 116 21.67 1.76 -20.92
C ASN A 116 23.11 2.19 -20.62
N ALA A 117 24.09 1.62 -21.32
CA ALA A 117 25.50 1.98 -21.18
C ALA A 117 25.80 3.47 -21.51
N GLU A 118 24.99 4.11 -22.35
CA GLU A 118 25.18 5.51 -22.77
C GLU A 118 24.99 6.56 -21.66
N VAL A 119 24.28 6.18 -20.60
CA VAL A 119 24.04 7.04 -19.44
C VAL A 119 25.03 6.83 -18.30
N ILE A 120 26.01 5.92 -18.46
CA ILE A 120 27.06 5.72 -17.47
C ILE A 120 27.84 7.03 -17.31
N GLY A 121 28.01 7.47 -16.05
CA GLY A 121 28.68 8.72 -15.70
C GLY A 121 27.80 9.97 -15.80
N LYS A 122 26.61 9.89 -16.40
CA LYS A 122 25.67 11.01 -16.52
C LYS A 122 24.67 11.02 -15.37
N MET A 123 24.11 12.21 -15.10
CA MET A 123 22.99 12.36 -14.16
C MET A 123 21.68 12.04 -14.87
N ILE A 124 20.85 11.23 -14.23
CA ILE A 124 19.51 10.86 -14.70
C ILE A 124 18.49 11.06 -13.58
N SER A 125 17.25 11.31 -13.98
CA SER A 125 16.09 11.27 -13.09
C SER A 125 15.26 10.03 -13.43
N VAL A 126 14.99 9.21 -12.42
CA VAL A 126 14.27 7.94 -12.58
C VAL A 126 13.11 7.91 -11.59
N SER A 127 11.90 7.74 -12.10
CA SER A 127 10.72 7.48 -11.28
C SER A 127 10.62 5.99 -10.95
N GLY A 128 10.35 5.67 -9.70
CA GLY A 128 10.15 4.29 -9.29
C GLY A 128 9.59 4.14 -7.90
N MET A 129 9.18 2.91 -7.58
CA MET A 129 8.76 2.52 -6.24
C MET A 129 9.93 1.87 -5.49
N VAL A 130 10.12 2.22 -4.22
CA VAL A 130 11.07 1.55 -3.36
C VAL A 130 10.54 0.18 -2.96
N VAL A 131 11.21 -0.89 -3.36
CA VAL A 131 10.81 -2.27 -3.01
C VAL A 131 11.54 -2.74 -1.78
N ARG A 132 12.84 -2.42 -1.72
CA ARG A 132 13.72 -2.88 -0.64
C ARG A 132 14.55 -1.74 -0.08
N SER A 133 14.68 -1.71 1.23
CA SER A 133 15.60 -0.82 1.94
C SER A 133 16.50 -1.67 2.83
N SER A 134 17.80 -1.42 2.79
CA SER A 134 18.74 -2.00 3.73
C SER A 134 18.70 -1.28 5.07
N GLU A 135 19.23 -1.94 6.10
CA GLU A 135 19.64 -1.26 7.33
C GLU A 135 20.74 -0.22 7.03
N ILE A 136 20.82 0.77 7.90
CA ILE A 136 21.85 1.82 7.85
C ILE A 136 23.17 1.20 8.31
N LYS A 137 24.22 1.37 7.52
CA LYS A 137 25.58 0.98 7.90
C LYS A 137 26.53 2.16 7.83
N PRO A 138 27.50 2.28 8.75
CA PRO A 138 28.54 3.28 8.65
C PRO A 138 29.53 2.89 7.53
N LEU A 139 29.71 3.77 6.56
CA LEU A 139 30.74 3.71 5.52
C LEU A 139 31.90 4.62 5.91
N ALA A 140 33.12 4.12 5.86
CA ALA A 140 34.30 4.91 6.17
C ALA A 140 34.62 5.91 5.06
N LYS A 141 34.66 7.21 5.36
CA LYS A 141 35.06 8.27 4.41
C LYS A 141 36.52 8.66 4.57
N GLU A 142 36.98 8.74 5.82
CA GLU A 142 38.38 8.97 6.15
C GLU A 142 38.82 7.93 7.17
N LEU A 143 39.77 7.07 6.81
CA LEU A 143 40.39 6.15 7.74
C LEU A 143 41.74 6.69 8.18
N VAL A 144 41.94 6.71 9.50
CA VAL A 144 43.20 7.09 10.11
C VAL A 144 43.90 5.83 10.59
N TYR A 145 45.05 5.56 10.00
CA TYR A 145 45.92 4.47 10.37
C TYR A 145 47.03 4.98 11.28
N ILE A 146 47.39 4.19 12.29
CA ILE A 146 48.45 4.51 13.23
C ILE A 146 49.53 3.45 13.12
N CYS A 147 50.78 3.87 12.89
CA CYS A 147 51.92 2.99 13.01
C CYS A 147 52.16 2.63 14.49
N PRO A 148 52.87 1.53 14.78
CA PRO A 148 53.40 1.26 16.12
C PRO A 148 54.20 2.43 16.73
N ASP A 149 54.83 3.25 15.88
CA ASP A 149 55.56 4.47 16.27
C ASP A 149 54.66 5.69 16.55
N GLY A 150 53.33 5.56 16.46
CA GLY A 150 52.37 6.65 16.71
C GLY A 150 52.15 7.62 15.55
N HIS A 151 52.71 7.35 14.37
CA HIS A 151 52.48 8.18 13.18
C HIS A 151 51.09 7.95 12.58
N GLN A 152 50.36 9.03 12.34
CA GLN A 152 49.02 9.01 11.71
C GLN A 152 49.13 9.11 10.18
N THR A 153 48.62 8.10 9.49
CA THR A 153 48.46 8.07 8.02
C THR A 153 46.98 8.22 7.71
N LYS A 154 46.59 9.30 7.04
CA LYS A 154 45.19 9.58 6.71
C LYS A 154 44.92 9.20 5.27
N ARG A 155 43.91 8.35 5.05
CA ARG A 155 43.44 8.01 3.70
C ARG A 155 41.99 8.46 3.54
N ILE A 156 41.78 9.35 2.58
CA ILE A 156 40.47 9.83 2.16
C ILE A 156 39.97 8.92 1.05
N GLN A 157 38.74 8.41 1.19
CA GLN A 157 38.07 7.66 0.14
C GLN A 157 37.32 8.64 -0.77
N GLU A 158 37.74 8.76 -2.03
CA GLU A 158 37.08 9.64 -3.00
C GLU A 158 35.96 8.91 -3.77
N LYS A 159 36.12 7.64 -4.17
CA LYS A 159 35.11 6.86 -4.90
C LYS A 159 35.19 5.34 -4.63
N GLY A 160 34.05 4.68 -4.50
CA GLY A 160 33.90 3.20 -4.43
C GLY A 160 33.62 2.61 -3.05
N LEU A 161 33.28 1.32 -2.99
CA LEU A 161 33.05 0.56 -1.75
C LEU A 161 34.27 -0.24 -1.29
N GLU A 162 35.27 -0.40 -2.16
CA GLU A 162 36.51 -1.11 -1.83
C GLU A 162 37.52 -0.15 -1.19
N PHE A 163 37.99 -0.52 0.00
CA PHE A 163 39.08 0.18 0.67
C PHE A 163 40.39 -0.57 0.42
N LYS A 164 41.42 0.14 -0.03
CA LYS A 164 42.78 -0.41 -0.12
C LYS A 164 43.59 0.08 1.06
N GLU A 165 44.00 -0.85 1.91
CA GLU A 165 44.88 -0.54 3.04
C GLU A 165 46.21 0.03 2.53
N PRO A 166 46.71 1.13 3.12
CA PRO A 166 48.02 1.64 2.79
C PRO A 166 49.09 0.62 3.18
N LEU A 167 49.98 0.30 2.24
CA LEU A 167 51.10 -0.62 2.49
C LEU A 167 52.32 0.07 3.14
N LYS A 168 52.28 1.39 3.29
CA LYS A 168 53.36 2.24 3.82
C LYS A 168 52.77 3.43 4.56
N CYS A 169 53.46 3.84 5.64
CA CYS A 169 53.21 5.10 6.33
C CYS A 169 53.54 6.30 5.41
N ASP A 170 52.77 7.39 5.50
CA ASP A 170 53.05 8.63 4.77
C ASP A 170 54.34 9.34 5.27
N ASN A 171 54.84 8.97 6.46
CA ASN A 171 56.07 9.54 6.98
C ASN A 171 57.29 8.82 6.40
N GLY A 172 58.09 9.53 5.60
CA GLY A 172 59.27 8.98 4.90
C GLY A 172 60.38 8.42 5.78
N LYS A 173 60.29 8.57 7.11
CA LYS A 173 61.21 8.00 8.10
C LYS A 173 60.75 6.69 8.74
N CYS A 174 59.52 6.24 8.48
CA CYS A 174 58.94 5.05 9.11
C CYS A 174 58.84 3.90 8.08
N THR A 175 59.46 2.76 8.39
CA THR A 175 59.51 1.55 7.52
C THR A 175 58.47 0.49 7.89
N HIS A 176 57.63 0.77 8.90
CA HIS A 176 56.56 -0.14 9.32
C HIS A 176 55.49 -0.28 8.22
N ARG A 177 55.15 -1.53 7.93
CA ARG A 177 54.13 -1.93 6.95
C ARG A 177 52.81 -2.30 7.61
N ASP A 178 52.86 -2.66 8.89
CA ASP A 178 51.69 -2.98 9.69
C ASP A 178 51.15 -1.68 10.29
N LEU A 179 49.97 -1.31 9.83
CA LEU A 179 49.26 -0.09 10.17
C LEU A 179 47.96 -0.48 10.85
N ASP A 180 47.80 -0.15 12.12
CA ASP A 180 46.56 -0.42 12.84
C ASP A 180 45.55 0.68 12.52
N LEU A 181 44.30 0.26 12.30
CA LEU A 181 43.22 1.22 12.08
C LEU A 181 42.77 1.80 13.41
N ASN A 182 42.76 3.14 13.53
CA ASN A 182 42.15 3.81 14.65
C ASN A 182 40.71 4.24 14.31
N PRO A 183 39.67 3.53 14.81
CA PRO A 183 38.29 3.87 14.53
C PRO A 183 37.86 5.22 15.15
N GLU A 184 38.45 5.65 16.26
CA GLU A 184 38.03 6.88 16.96
C GLU A 184 38.40 8.17 16.19
N GLN A 185 39.52 8.14 15.47
CA GLN A 185 39.97 9.26 14.64
C GLN A 185 39.45 9.18 13.20
N SER A 186 38.84 8.05 12.84
CA SER A 186 38.26 7.82 11.53
C SER A 186 36.88 8.45 11.42
N LYS A 187 36.55 8.96 10.23
CA LYS A 187 35.23 9.54 9.96
C LYS A 187 34.39 8.54 9.18
N PHE A 188 33.21 8.23 9.73
CA PHE A 188 32.20 7.40 9.10
C PHE A 188 31.03 8.25 8.64
N ILE A 189 30.40 7.85 7.53
CA ILE A 189 29.19 8.44 6.99
C ILE A 189 28.11 7.36 6.89
N ASP A 190 26.85 7.73 7.09
CA ASP A 190 25.76 6.77 6.95
C ASP A 190 25.58 6.36 5.49
N PHE A 191 25.44 5.06 5.28
CA PHE A 191 25.26 4.43 3.98
C PHE A 191 24.06 3.50 4.02
N GLN A 192 23.24 3.59 2.98
CA GLN A 192 22.07 2.74 2.79
C GLN A 192 21.95 2.34 1.33
N MET A 193 21.52 1.10 1.11
CA MET A 193 21.14 0.59 -0.20
C MET A 193 19.63 0.52 -0.31
N VAL A 194 19.10 1.08 -1.39
CA VAL A 194 17.69 1.11 -1.71
C VAL A 194 17.49 0.49 -3.08
N ARG A 195 16.53 -0.40 -3.25
CA ARG A 195 16.17 -0.97 -4.54
C ARG A 195 14.91 -0.28 -5.07
N LEU A 196 15.05 0.39 -6.21
CA LEU A 196 13.94 0.96 -6.96
C LEU A 196 13.45 -0.01 -8.03
N GLN A 197 12.14 -0.04 -8.22
CA GLN A 197 11.45 -0.79 -9.26
C GLN A 197 10.57 0.15 -10.07
N GLU A 198 10.33 -0.19 -11.34
CA GLU A 198 9.34 0.49 -12.18
C GLU A 198 7.95 0.48 -11.55
N LEU A 199 7.19 1.54 -11.83
CA LEU A 199 5.81 1.62 -11.41
C LEU A 199 4.98 0.53 -12.13
N PRO A 200 4.07 -0.18 -11.43
CA PRO A 200 3.19 -1.19 -12.03
C PRO A 200 2.41 -0.73 -13.27
N GLU A 201 2.14 0.58 -13.37
CA GLU A 201 1.37 1.22 -14.44
C GLU A 201 2.17 1.30 -15.75
N ASP A 202 3.50 1.46 -15.66
CA ASP A 202 4.41 1.57 -16.81
C ASP A 202 4.87 0.21 -17.35
N LEU A 203 4.41 -0.89 -16.76
CA LEU A 203 4.83 -2.24 -17.11
C LEU A 203 4.11 -2.76 -18.36
N PRO A 204 4.83 -3.02 -19.47
CA PRO A 204 4.25 -3.74 -20.60
C PRO A 204 3.91 -5.19 -20.20
N PRO A 205 2.80 -5.73 -20.72
CA PRO A 205 2.32 -7.06 -20.36
C PRO A 205 3.35 -8.14 -20.73
N GLY A 206 3.59 -9.05 -19.79
CA GLY A 206 4.45 -10.23 -20.00
C GLY A 206 5.95 -10.02 -19.77
N GLN A 207 6.38 -8.81 -19.40
CA GLN A 207 7.78 -8.53 -19.07
C GLN A 207 8.01 -8.43 -17.57
N LEU A 208 9.20 -8.84 -17.14
CA LEU A 208 9.60 -8.69 -15.74
C LEU A 208 9.89 -7.20 -15.45
N PRO A 209 9.48 -6.69 -14.28
CA PRO A 209 9.81 -5.34 -13.87
C PRO A 209 11.32 -5.19 -13.71
N HIS A 210 11.87 -4.15 -14.30
CA HIS A 210 13.27 -3.80 -14.10
C HIS A 210 13.44 -3.15 -12.72
N TYR A 211 14.56 -3.45 -12.08
CA TYR A 211 14.94 -2.86 -10.80
C TYR A 211 16.39 -2.39 -10.84
N LEU A 212 16.65 -1.29 -10.13
CA LEU A 212 17.98 -0.69 -10.01
C LEU A 212 18.32 -0.53 -8.53
N ASP A 213 19.55 -0.87 -8.18
CA ASP A 213 20.07 -0.62 -6.84
C ASP A 213 20.63 0.81 -6.79
N VAL A 214 20.21 1.53 -5.77
CA VAL A 214 20.60 2.90 -5.51
C VAL A 214 21.35 2.95 -4.19
N THR A 215 22.52 3.58 -4.21
CA THR A 215 23.26 3.93 -2.99
C THR A 215 22.90 5.33 -2.53
N VAL A 216 22.49 5.42 -1.29
CA VAL A 216 22.05 6.62 -0.62
C VAL A 216 23.00 6.90 0.55
N LEU A 217 23.38 8.17 0.73
CA LEU A 217 24.41 8.60 1.68
C LEU A 217 23.90 9.70 2.61
N GLN A 218 24.35 9.66 3.87
CA GLN A 218 24.15 10.70 4.90
C GLN A 218 22.67 11.11 5.08
N ASP A 219 22.34 12.37 4.81
CA ASP A 219 21.03 13.01 4.99
C ASP A 219 19.88 12.36 4.19
N LEU A 220 20.20 11.64 3.12
CA LEU A 220 19.20 10.92 2.33
C LEU A 220 18.86 9.54 2.92
N VAL A 221 19.64 9.06 3.89
CA VAL A 221 19.42 7.75 4.52
C VAL A 221 18.13 7.76 5.35
N ASP A 222 17.44 6.63 5.36
CA ASP A 222 16.15 6.40 6.02
C ASP A 222 15.03 7.35 5.57
N ASN A 223 15.26 8.11 4.49
CA ASN A 223 14.21 8.96 3.95
C ASN A 223 13.17 8.15 3.18
N ALA A 224 13.59 7.14 2.43
CA ALA A 224 12.73 6.39 1.54
C ALA A 224 12.35 5.03 2.15
N ARG A 225 11.06 4.80 2.40
CA ARG A 225 10.56 3.55 2.98
C ARG A 225 10.08 2.61 1.86
N PRO A 226 10.13 1.28 2.07
CA PRO A 226 9.52 0.34 1.14
C PRO A 226 8.03 0.65 0.92
N GLY A 227 7.61 0.75 -0.35
CA GLY A 227 6.28 1.16 -0.79
C GLY A 227 6.15 2.64 -1.21
N ASP A 228 7.14 3.47 -0.91
CA ASP A 228 7.13 4.88 -1.32
C ASP A 228 7.44 5.02 -2.83
N ARG A 229 6.72 5.92 -3.50
CA ARG A 229 7.01 6.35 -4.87
C ARG A 229 7.96 7.54 -4.82
N VAL A 230 9.10 7.41 -5.47
CA VAL A 230 10.13 8.45 -5.48
C VAL A 230 10.62 8.70 -6.89
N ILE A 231 10.88 9.98 -7.18
CA ILE A 231 11.72 10.40 -8.29
C ILE A 231 13.13 10.53 -7.73
N LEU A 232 14.01 9.64 -8.17
CA LEU A 232 15.39 9.64 -7.76
C LEU A 232 16.25 10.29 -8.84
N THR A 233 16.90 11.39 -8.48
CA THR A 233 17.92 12.01 -9.31
C THR A 233 19.29 11.55 -8.85
N GLY A 234 20.10 11.01 -9.76
CA GLY A 234 21.41 10.46 -9.40
C GLY A 234 22.30 10.16 -10.59
N ILE A 235 23.56 9.84 -10.28
CA ILE A 235 24.58 9.53 -11.29
C ILE A 235 24.66 8.01 -11.47
N VAL A 236 24.61 7.54 -12.71
CA VAL A 236 24.75 6.10 -13.00
C VAL A 236 26.21 5.70 -12.91
N ARG A 237 26.49 4.72 -12.06
CA ARG A 237 27.79 4.08 -11.87
C ARG A 237 27.72 2.61 -12.26
N ILE A 238 28.88 2.06 -12.53
CA ILE A 238 29.07 0.64 -12.75
C ILE A 238 29.87 0.05 -11.59
N GLU A 239 29.46 -1.11 -11.13
CA GLU A 239 30.18 -1.90 -10.13
C GLU A 239 30.44 -3.29 -10.70
N GLN A 240 31.61 -3.86 -10.40
CA GLN A 240 31.95 -5.18 -10.88
C GLN A 240 31.20 -6.26 -10.09
N GLU A 241 30.55 -7.20 -10.78
CA GLU A 241 29.83 -8.28 -10.08
C GLU A 241 30.80 -9.38 -9.65
N HIS A 242 30.97 -9.56 -8.34
CA HIS A 242 31.80 -10.64 -7.80
C HIS A 242 31.04 -11.97 -7.85
N ILE A 243 31.45 -12.86 -8.75
CA ILE A 243 30.87 -14.21 -8.85
C ILE A 243 31.63 -15.13 -7.88
N PRO A 244 30.98 -15.70 -6.84
CA PRO A 244 31.67 -16.46 -5.80
C PRO A 244 32.46 -17.68 -6.29
N SER A 245 32.22 -18.13 -7.53
CA SER A 245 32.78 -19.35 -8.12
C SER A 245 34.03 -19.10 -8.99
N MET A 246 34.31 -17.87 -9.42
CA MET A 246 35.49 -17.54 -10.22
C MET A 246 36.38 -16.50 -9.51
N LYS A 247 37.64 -16.87 -9.23
CA LYS A 247 38.69 -15.95 -8.73
C LYS A 247 39.15 -14.90 -9.75
N GLY A 248 38.57 -14.86 -10.94
CA GLY A 248 38.85 -13.89 -11.99
C GLY A 248 37.89 -12.71 -11.96
N LYS A 249 38.41 -11.52 -12.29
CA LYS A 249 37.60 -10.32 -12.54
C LYS A 249 36.60 -10.59 -13.66
N SER A 250 35.31 -10.61 -13.35
CA SER A 250 34.25 -10.79 -14.35
C SER A 250 34.19 -9.56 -15.28
N GLY A 251 33.94 -9.78 -16.57
CA GLY A 251 33.67 -8.69 -17.53
C GLY A 251 32.25 -8.11 -17.39
N ILE A 252 31.45 -8.65 -16.46
CA ILE A 252 30.07 -8.26 -16.23
C ILE A 252 30.06 -7.19 -15.14
N TYR A 253 29.55 -6.02 -15.51
CA TYR A 253 29.33 -4.90 -14.60
C TYR A 253 27.85 -4.72 -14.36
N ARG A 254 27.49 -4.44 -13.11
CA ARG A 254 26.14 -4.12 -12.70
C ARG A 254 26.00 -2.60 -12.60
N LEU A 255 24.91 -2.08 -13.16
CA LEU A 255 24.56 -0.66 -13.03
C LEU A 255 24.02 -0.39 -11.63
N ARG A 256 24.44 0.74 -11.06
CA ARG A 256 24.05 1.22 -9.74
C ARG A 256 23.93 2.74 -9.79
N ILE A 257 22.88 3.29 -9.20
CA ILE A 257 22.72 4.76 -9.17
C ILE A 257 23.27 5.28 -7.84
N GLN A 258 24.12 6.30 -7.90
CA GLN A 258 24.48 7.10 -6.75
C GLN A 258 23.44 8.22 -6.59
N GLY A 259 22.58 8.09 -5.59
CA GLY A 259 21.48 9.03 -5.36
C GLY A 259 22.01 10.40 -4.95
N ASN A 260 21.64 11.43 -5.72
CA ASN A 260 21.91 12.82 -5.36
C ASN A 260 20.69 13.50 -4.74
N ASN A 261 19.48 13.23 -5.20
CA ASN A 261 18.26 13.78 -4.60
C ASN A 261 17.13 12.76 -4.69
N ILE A 262 16.26 12.76 -3.68
CA ILE A 262 15.07 11.90 -3.61
C ILE A 262 13.88 12.81 -3.43
N GLU A 263 13.07 12.92 -4.47
CA GLU A 263 11.80 13.62 -4.43
C GLU A 263 10.70 12.59 -4.24
N PHE A 264 9.93 12.74 -3.18
CA PHE A 264 8.73 11.94 -3.00
C PHE A 264 7.68 12.51 -3.93
N LEU A 265 7.19 11.70 -4.87
CA LEU A 265 6.00 12.05 -5.65
C LEU A 265 4.86 12.46 -4.68
N GLY A 266 4.83 11.84 -3.49
CA GLY A 266 3.83 12.03 -2.44
C GLY A 266 4.06 13.18 -1.45
N GLY A 267 5.13 13.99 -1.64
CA GLY A 267 5.46 15.14 -0.79
C GLY A 267 5.73 14.81 0.69
N LYS A 268 6.99 14.91 1.14
CA LYS A 268 7.30 15.01 2.57
C LYS A 268 7.06 16.45 3.06
N GLY A 269 5.82 16.80 3.37
CA GLY A 269 5.50 18.11 3.95
C GLY A 269 4.14 18.14 4.64
N ASN A 270 4.17 18.27 5.98
CA ASN A 270 3.07 18.52 6.92
C ASN A 270 1.76 17.69 6.77
N LYS A 271 1.35 17.12 7.91
CA LYS A 271 0.16 16.26 8.11
C LYS A 271 -1.19 16.92 7.78
N SER A 272 -1.23 18.10 7.18
CA SER A 272 -2.44 18.85 6.77
C SER A 272 -2.54 19.10 5.26
N SER A 273 -1.56 18.70 4.45
CA SER A 273 -1.57 18.90 2.99
C SER A 273 -1.19 17.62 2.24
N ARG A 274 -1.88 16.52 2.55
CA ARG A 274 -1.84 15.27 1.77
C ARG A 274 -2.91 15.28 0.66
N SER A 275 -2.97 16.36 -0.11
CA SER A 275 -3.65 16.29 -1.40
C SER A 275 -2.74 15.50 -2.34
N THR A 276 -3.17 14.30 -2.66
CA THR A 276 -2.67 13.40 -3.69
C THR A 276 -1.98 14.15 -4.82
N GLU A 277 -0.79 13.68 -5.13
CA GLU A 277 0.17 14.12 -6.14
C GLU A 277 -0.46 14.82 -7.36
N ARG A 278 0.27 15.81 -7.85
CA ARG A 278 0.15 16.33 -9.21
C ARG A 278 0.46 15.20 -10.19
N GLU A 279 -0.48 14.30 -10.42
CA GLU A 279 -0.80 14.05 -11.83
C GLU A 279 -1.27 15.41 -12.34
N GLU A 280 -0.50 16.00 -13.25
CA GLU A 280 -0.91 17.17 -14.01
C GLU A 280 -2.16 16.78 -14.81
N ILE A 281 -3.31 16.74 -14.14
CA ILE A 281 -4.58 16.87 -14.82
C ILE A 281 -4.44 18.20 -15.52
N SER A 282 -4.33 18.14 -16.85
CA SER A 282 -4.26 19.35 -17.65
C SER A 282 -5.43 20.24 -17.25
N PRO A 283 -5.24 21.58 -17.18
CA PRO A 283 -6.34 22.48 -16.88
C PRO A 283 -7.57 22.28 -17.79
N ASP A 284 -7.40 21.66 -18.96
CA ASP A 284 -8.51 21.28 -19.85
C ASP A 284 -9.21 19.99 -19.43
N GLU A 285 -8.47 18.99 -18.96
CA GLU A 285 -9.04 17.74 -18.43
C GLU A 285 -9.81 18.00 -17.13
N GLU A 286 -9.31 18.91 -16.28
CA GLU A 286 -10.01 19.30 -15.06
C GLU A 286 -11.35 19.97 -15.36
N LYS A 287 -11.43 20.79 -16.43
CA LYS A 287 -12.70 21.37 -16.89
C LYS A 287 -13.67 20.29 -17.34
N ILE A 288 -13.20 19.28 -18.08
CA ILE A 288 -14.02 18.14 -18.52
C ILE A 288 -14.57 17.40 -17.30
N ILE A 289 -13.70 17.05 -16.34
CA ILE A 289 -14.07 16.36 -15.10
C ILE A 289 -15.11 17.17 -14.30
N LYS A 290 -14.91 18.48 -14.14
CA LYS A 290 -15.87 19.37 -13.48
C LYS A 290 -17.20 19.49 -14.24
N SER A 291 -17.16 19.49 -15.57
CA SER A 291 -18.38 19.53 -16.39
C SER A 291 -19.19 18.24 -16.27
N LEU A 292 -18.50 17.10 -16.19
CA LEU A 292 -19.13 15.80 -15.92
C LEU A 292 -19.77 15.79 -14.53
N GLY A 293 -19.04 16.25 -13.50
CA GLY A 293 -19.49 16.32 -12.11
C GLY A 293 -20.78 17.10 -11.86
N LYS A 294 -21.12 18.05 -12.74
CA LYS A 294 -22.35 18.86 -12.62
C LYS A 294 -23.61 18.15 -13.11
N ASN A 295 -23.49 17.05 -13.85
CA ASN A 295 -24.66 16.35 -14.37
C ASN A 295 -25.30 15.49 -13.28
N ALA A 296 -26.62 15.62 -13.10
CA ALA A 296 -27.36 14.83 -12.10
C ALA A 296 -27.26 13.31 -12.34
N ASP A 297 -27.16 12.89 -13.61
CA ASP A 297 -27.06 11.47 -14.00
C ASP A 297 -25.62 10.91 -13.93
N ILE A 298 -24.66 11.65 -13.35
CA ILE A 298 -23.26 11.19 -13.36
C ILE A 298 -23.09 9.84 -12.67
N TYR A 299 -23.81 9.59 -11.59
CA TYR A 299 -23.69 8.38 -10.80
C TYR A 299 -23.97 7.13 -11.63
N ASP A 300 -25.12 7.09 -12.31
CA ASP A 300 -25.52 5.96 -13.14
C ASP A 300 -24.62 5.83 -14.38
N ARG A 301 -24.15 6.95 -14.93
CA ARG A 301 -23.18 6.94 -16.04
C ARG A 301 -21.83 6.36 -15.63
N LEU A 302 -21.34 6.65 -14.42
CA LEU A 302 -20.11 6.07 -13.90
C LEU A 302 -20.26 4.56 -13.70
N VAL A 303 -21.39 4.12 -13.10
CA VAL A 303 -21.69 2.70 -12.89
C VAL A 303 -21.82 1.95 -14.23
N ALA A 304 -22.51 2.54 -15.21
CA ALA A 304 -22.68 1.94 -16.53
C ALA A 304 -21.38 1.93 -17.35
N SER A 305 -20.52 2.94 -17.18
CA SER A 305 -19.21 3.00 -17.83
C SER A 305 -18.20 2.04 -17.18
N PHE A 306 -18.45 1.62 -15.94
CA PHE A 306 -17.63 0.65 -15.24
C PHE A 306 -17.85 -0.77 -15.80
N ALA A 307 -16.78 -1.35 -16.35
CA ALA A 307 -16.73 -2.69 -16.94
C ALA A 307 -17.81 -2.91 -18.01
N PRO A 308 -17.68 -2.32 -19.21
CA PRO A 308 -18.68 -2.44 -20.28
C PRO A 308 -18.80 -3.86 -20.83
N HIS A 309 -17.81 -4.72 -20.59
CA HIS A 309 -17.78 -6.12 -20.99
C HIS A 309 -18.60 -7.04 -20.06
N VAL A 310 -18.87 -6.59 -18.82
CA VAL A 310 -19.71 -7.33 -17.87
C VAL A 310 -21.10 -6.72 -17.88
N HIS A 311 -22.10 -7.48 -18.33
CA HIS A 311 -23.49 -7.03 -18.33
C HIS A 311 -24.19 -7.39 -17.01
N GLY A 312 -24.78 -6.39 -16.35
CA GLY A 312 -25.50 -6.52 -15.09
C GLY A 312 -24.64 -6.24 -13.85
N HIS A 313 -25.14 -6.66 -12.68
CA HIS A 313 -24.51 -6.45 -11.36
C HIS A 313 -24.26 -4.99 -10.99
N ASP A 314 -25.22 -4.11 -11.28
CA ASP A 314 -25.07 -2.65 -11.07
C ASP A 314 -24.74 -2.30 -9.61
N ILE A 315 -25.35 -2.99 -8.64
CA ILE A 315 -25.08 -2.82 -7.20
C ILE A 315 -23.63 -3.18 -6.84
N ILE A 316 -23.07 -4.22 -7.48
CA ILE A 316 -21.69 -4.65 -7.23
C ILE A 316 -20.71 -3.65 -7.86
N LYS A 317 -20.99 -3.20 -9.09
CA LYS A 317 -20.20 -2.17 -9.79
C LYS A 317 -20.19 -0.85 -9.01
N GLU A 318 -21.35 -0.43 -8.50
CA GLU A 318 -21.50 0.72 -7.63
C GLU A 318 -20.64 0.59 -6.37
N SER A 319 -20.72 -0.54 -5.68
CA SER A 319 -19.95 -0.81 -4.46
C SER A 319 -18.44 -0.79 -4.71
N ILE A 320 -18.00 -1.29 -5.87
CA ILE A 320 -16.60 -1.27 -6.28
C ILE A 320 -16.14 0.16 -6.58
N LEU A 321 -16.97 1.00 -7.22
CA LEU A 321 -16.62 2.42 -7.43
C LEU A 321 -16.46 3.17 -6.11
N LEU A 322 -17.36 2.93 -5.15
CA LEU A 322 -17.28 3.48 -3.80
C LEU A 322 -16.02 2.98 -3.08
N LEU A 323 -15.65 1.72 -3.26
CA LEU A 323 -14.41 1.13 -2.75
C LEU A 323 -13.17 1.81 -3.33
N ILE A 324 -13.13 2.07 -4.64
CA ILE A 324 -11.97 2.71 -5.28
C ILE A 324 -11.75 4.11 -4.73
N VAL A 325 -12.81 4.91 -4.54
CA VAL A 325 -12.70 6.26 -3.97
C VAL A 325 -12.38 6.21 -2.47
N GLY A 326 -13.02 5.30 -1.74
CA GLY A 326 -12.91 5.15 -0.29
C GLY A 326 -13.45 6.35 0.47
N SER A 327 -13.36 6.33 1.80
CA SER A 327 -13.61 7.49 2.66
C SER A 327 -12.31 8.02 3.27
N THR A 328 -12.37 9.18 3.91
CA THR A 328 -11.18 9.88 4.39
C THR A 328 -10.73 9.33 5.74
N GLN A 329 -9.42 9.17 5.91
CA GLN A 329 -8.86 8.73 7.19
C GLN A 329 -8.93 9.88 8.18
N LYS A 330 -9.71 9.74 9.26
CA LYS A 330 -9.79 10.75 10.31
C LYS A 330 -8.73 10.49 11.38
N LEU A 331 -7.97 11.53 11.71
CA LEU A 331 -7.07 11.56 12.86
C LEU A 331 -7.83 12.22 14.01
N LEU A 332 -8.01 11.49 15.11
CA LEU A 332 -8.54 12.10 16.34
C LEU A 332 -7.47 12.97 17.00
N ALA A 333 -7.92 13.88 17.87
CA ALA A 333 -7.03 14.71 18.69
C ALA A 333 -6.07 13.86 19.56
N ASP A 334 -6.51 12.67 19.97
CA ASP A 334 -5.71 11.71 20.77
C ASP A 334 -4.68 10.92 19.95
N GLY A 335 -4.57 11.17 18.64
CA GLY A 335 -3.65 10.48 17.74
C GLY A 335 -4.12 9.11 17.26
N ALA A 336 -5.27 8.63 17.73
CA ALA A 336 -5.94 7.46 17.17
C ALA A 336 -6.38 7.72 15.73
N LYS A 337 -6.23 6.70 14.87
CA LYS A 337 -6.59 6.79 13.44
C LYS A 337 -7.83 5.96 13.20
N ILE A 338 -8.88 6.57 12.65
CA ILE A 338 -10.06 5.83 12.17
C ILE A 338 -9.82 5.49 10.70
N ARG A 339 -9.95 4.20 10.38
CA ARG A 339 -9.88 3.68 9.02
C ARG A 339 -10.99 4.29 8.15
N GLY A 340 -10.61 4.84 7.00
CA GLY A 340 -11.54 5.36 5.98
C GLY A 340 -11.76 4.42 4.79
N ASP A 341 -10.88 3.44 4.57
CA ASP A 341 -11.00 2.55 3.42
C ASP A 341 -12.11 1.52 3.60
N ILE A 342 -12.80 1.19 2.51
CA ILE A 342 -13.88 0.20 2.48
C ILE A 342 -13.29 -1.14 2.00
N ASN A 343 -13.80 -2.26 2.51
CA ASN A 343 -13.45 -3.61 2.04
C ASN A 343 -14.70 -4.31 1.52
N VAL A 344 -14.61 -4.92 0.33
CA VAL A 344 -15.71 -5.63 -0.33
C VAL A 344 -15.32 -7.08 -0.56
N PHE A 345 -16.26 -8.00 -0.28
CA PHE A 345 -16.11 -9.43 -0.50
C PHE A 345 -17.15 -9.96 -1.48
N LEU A 346 -16.68 -10.62 -2.54
CA LEU A 346 -17.52 -11.23 -3.57
C LEU A 346 -17.46 -12.75 -3.46
N VAL A 347 -18.60 -13.38 -3.22
CA VAL A 347 -18.73 -14.84 -3.13
C VAL A 347 -19.60 -15.34 -4.26
N GLY A 348 -19.27 -16.50 -4.82
CA GLY A 348 -20.29 -17.32 -5.49
C GLY A 348 -19.75 -18.12 -6.65
N ASP A 349 -20.64 -18.52 -7.53
CA ASP A 349 -20.36 -19.60 -8.49
C ASP A 349 -19.28 -19.23 -9.54
N PRO A 350 -18.46 -20.19 -10.00
CA PRO A 350 -17.57 -20.03 -11.13
C PRO A 350 -18.34 -19.58 -12.39
N GLY A 351 -17.69 -18.80 -13.25
CA GLY A 351 -18.30 -18.32 -14.51
C GLY A 351 -19.13 -17.05 -14.38
N THR A 352 -19.26 -16.47 -13.18
CA THR A 352 -20.00 -15.21 -12.91
C THR A 352 -19.17 -13.93 -13.13
N ALA A 353 -18.16 -13.97 -14.01
CA ALA A 353 -17.26 -12.84 -14.35
C ALA A 353 -16.50 -12.15 -13.18
N LYS A 354 -16.48 -12.73 -11.97
CA LYS A 354 -15.81 -12.13 -10.78
C LYS A 354 -14.33 -11.80 -11.00
N SER A 355 -13.55 -12.76 -11.49
CA SER A 355 -12.11 -12.58 -11.74
C SER A 355 -11.84 -11.54 -12.83
N GLU A 356 -12.74 -11.41 -13.80
CA GLU A 356 -12.63 -10.39 -14.87
C GLU A 356 -12.90 -9.00 -14.30
N MET A 357 -13.92 -8.88 -13.45
CA MET A 357 -14.21 -7.65 -12.72
C MET A 357 -13.03 -7.23 -11.83
N LEU A 358 -12.43 -8.15 -11.06
CA LEU A 358 -11.22 -7.87 -10.26
C LEU A 358 -10.06 -7.33 -11.09
N LYS A 359 -9.78 -7.95 -12.24
CA LYS A 359 -8.71 -7.52 -13.16
C LYS A 359 -8.99 -6.13 -13.74
N PHE A 360 -10.24 -5.86 -14.07
CA PHE A 360 -10.65 -4.55 -14.55
C PHE A 360 -10.55 -3.48 -13.46
N CYS A 361 -10.93 -3.81 -12.22
CA CYS A 361 -10.76 -2.93 -11.06
C CYS A 361 -9.29 -2.57 -10.84
N ALA A 362 -8.40 -3.57 -10.90
CA ALA A 362 -6.96 -3.35 -10.72
C ALA A 362 -6.35 -2.46 -11.82
N ARG A 363 -6.95 -2.43 -13.02
CA ARG A 363 -6.52 -1.54 -14.12
C ARG A 363 -7.01 -0.10 -13.94
N ILE A 364 -8.24 0.09 -13.49
CA ILE A 364 -8.83 1.43 -13.32
C ILE A 364 -8.34 2.12 -12.06
N ALA A 365 -8.21 1.36 -10.96
CA ALA A 365 -7.92 1.94 -9.66
C ALA A 365 -6.50 2.54 -9.63
N PRO A 366 -6.33 3.74 -9.07
CA PRO A 366 -5.00 4.29 -8.83
C PRO A 366 -4.29 3.36 -7.83
N ARG A 367 -3.07 2.90 -8.18
CA ARG A 367 -2.32 1.91 -7.39
C ARG A 367 -3.06 0.57 -7.23
N GLY A 368 -3.73 0.11 -8.29
CA GLY A 368 -4.38 -1.20 -8.33
C GLY A 368 -3.39 -2.35 -8.46
N LEU A 369 -3.42 -3.31 -7.53
CA LEU A 369 -2.64 -4.54 -7.60
C LEU A 369 -3.55 -5.76 -7.66
N TYR A 370 -3.29 -6.66 -8.59
CA TYR A 370 -3.97 -7.95 -8.68
C TYR A 370 -3.08 -9.07 -8.17
N THR A 371 -3.62 -9.89 -7.26
CA THR A 371 -2.94 -11.07 -6.76
C THR A 371 -3.88 -12.27 -6.64
N SER A 372 -3.34 -13.48 -6.76
CA SER A 372 -4.06 -14.73 -6.55
C SER A 372 -3.75 -15.29 -5.17
N GLY A 373 -4.76 -15.75 -4.45
CA GLY A 373 -4.64 -16.36 -3.12
C GLY A 373 -3.80 -17.63 -3.11
N ARG A 374 -3.72 -18.37 -4.23
CA ARG A 374 -2.84 -19.55 -4.31
C ARG A 374 -1.37 -19.18 -4.54
N GLY A 375 -1.13 -18.10 -5.29
CA GLY A 375 0.22 -17.62 -5.64
C GLY A 375 0.85 -16.72 -4.58
N SER A 376 0.06 -16.19 -3.65
CA SER A 376 0.51 -15.26 -2.62
C SER A 376 0.79 -16.00 -1.32
N THR A 377 2.00 -15.83 -0.79
CA THR A 377 2.34 -16.25 0.58
C THR A 377 2.19 -15.06 1.53
N ALA A 378 2.15 -15.29 2.84
CA ALA A 378 2.11 -14.24 3.86
C ALA A 378 3.22 -13.21 3.64
N ALA A 379 4.42 -13.69 3.33
CA ALA A 379 5.58 -12.86 2.99
C ALA A 379 5.38 -12.02 1.71
N GLY A 380 4.70 -12.59 0.70
CA GLY A 380 4.35 -11.89 -0.54
C GLY A 380 3.17 -10.92 -0.38
N LEU A 381 2.29 -11.12 0.61
CA LEU A 381 1.19 -10.20 0.91
C LEU A 381 1.64 -9.03 1.78
N THR A 382 2.41 -9.30 2.84
CA THR A 382 2.78 -8.27 3.82
C THR A 382 4.16 -7.69 3.54
N ALA A 383 5.19 -8.24 4.15
CA ALA A 383 6.58 -7.95 3.85
C ALA A 383 7.48 -9.06 4.37
N ALA A 384 8.66 -9.18 3.77
CA ALA A 384 9.64 -10.22 4.06
C ALA A 384 10.98 -9.58 4.41
N VAL A 385 11.78 -10.28 5.24
CA VAL A 385 13.17 -9.89 5.48
C VAL A 385 14.07 -10.84 4.70
N VAL A 386 14.83 -10.29 3.76
CA VAL A 386 15.71 -11.03 2.83
C VAL A 386 17.16 -10.61 3.06
N ARG A 387 18.08 -11.57 3.03
CA ARG A 387 19.53 -11.29 3.05
C ARG A 387 20.03 -11.03 1.64
N ASP A 388 20.68 -9.89 1.44
CA ASP A 388 21.35 -9.58 0.18
C ASP A 388 22.71 -10.29 0.06
N LYS A 389 23.31 -10.30 -1.15
CA LYS A 389 24.62 -10.94 -1.43
C LYS A 389 25.76 -10.42 -0.54
N ILE A 390 25.65 -9.18 -0.07
CA ILE A 390 26.62 -8.50 0.82
C ILE A 390 26.41 -8.92 2.30
N GLY A 391 25.41 -9.77 2.59
CA GLY A 391 25.06 -10.21 3.94
C GLY A 391 24.24 -9.19 4.73
N ILE A 392 23.77 -8.12 4.07
CA ILE A 392 22.91 -7.10 4.69
C ILE A 392 21.47 -7.59 4.71
N MET A 393 20.79 -7.43 5.84
CA MET A 393 19.35 -7.67 5.95
C MET A 393 18.60 -6.54 5.25
N MET A 394 17.69 -6.89 4.35
CA MET A 394 16.82 -5.95 3.63
C MET A 394 15.36 -6.30 3.91
N LEU A 395 14.54 -5.27 4.08
CA LEU A 395 13.09 -5.43 4.16
C LEU A 395 12.51 -5.31 2.75
N GLU A 396 11.71 -6.29 2.34
CA GLU A 396 11.01 -6.35 1.05
C GLU A 396 9.50 -6.16 1.27
N ALA A 397 8.92 -5.17 0.61
CA ALA A 397 7.49 -4.91 0.65
C ALA A 397 6.70 -5.95 -0.16
N GLY A 398 5.61 -6.47 0.42
CA GLY A 398 4.64 -7.32 -0.25
C GLY A 398 3.49 -6.53 -0.87
N ALA A 399 2.58 -7.25 -1.51
CA ALA A 399 1.45 -6.72 -2.28
C ALA A 399 0.62 -5.65 -1.55
N VAL A 400 0.29 -5.88 -0.27
CA VAL A 400 -0.56 -4.97 0.51
C VAL A 400 0.18 -3.69 0.90
N VAL A 401 1.50 -3.75 1.11
CA VAL A 401 2.32 -2.56 1.41
C VAL A 401 2.57 -1.74 0.14
N LEU A 402 2.84 -2.41 -0.99
CA LEU A 402 3.01 -1.74 -2.30
C LEU A 402 1.73 -1.00 -2.72
N GLY A 403 0.57 -1.58 -2.39
CA GLY A 403 -0.74 -1.02 -2.67
C GLY A 403 -1.18 0.15 -1.78
N ASP A 404 -0.36 0.70 -0.87
CA ASP A 404 -0.75 1.77 0.07
C ASP A 404 -1.51 2.92 -0.62
N GLN A 405 -2.65 3.34 -0.05
CA GLN A 405 -3.63 4.30 -0.60
C GLN A 405 -4.32 3.90 -1.92
N GLY A 406 -4.15 2.65 -2.33
CA GLY A 406 -4.72 2.05 -3.53
C GLY A 406 -5.71 0.93 -3.26
N LEU A 407 -5.80 0.03 -4.23
CA LEU A 407 -6.69 -1.13 -4.23
C LEU A 407 -5.87 -2.41 -4.39
N VAL A 408 -6.11 -3.39 -3.52
CA VAL A 408 -5.57 -4.74 -3.66
C VAL A 408 -6.70 -5.72 -3.96
N CYS A 409 -6.68 -6.27 -5.17
CA CYS A 409 -7.60 -7.29 -5.63
C CYS A 409 -7.02 -8.68 -5.32
N ILE A 410 -7.72 -9.49 -4.53
CA ILE A 410 -7.33 -10.85 -4.17
C ILE A 410 -8.35 -11.83 -4.76
N ASP A 411 -7.93 -12.62 -5.75
CA ASP A 411 -8.75 -13.72 -6.29
C ASP A 411 -8.48 -15.03 -5.54
N GLU A 412 -9.41 -15.99 -5.59
CA GLU A 412 -9.31 -17.30 -4.93
C GLU A 412 -8.98 -17.20 -3.42
N PHE A 413 -9.66 -16.28 -2.73
CA PHE A 413 -9.44 -16.03 -1.31
C PHE A 413 -9.65 -17.29 -0.44
N ASP A 414 -10.52 -18.22 -0.89
CA ASP A 414 -10.77 -19.52 -0.26
C ASP A 414 -9.58 -20.48 -0.32
N LYS A 415 -8.64 -20.30 -1.27
CA LYS A 415 -7.47 -21.17 -1.45
C LYS A 415 -6.23 -20.74 -0.66
N MET A 416 -6.28 -19.60 0.03
CA MET A 416 -5.18 -19.14 0.89
C MET A 416 -4.99 -20.03 2.11
N LYS A 417 -3.73 -20.22 2.52
CA LYS A 417 -3.40 -20.92 3.77
C LYS A 417 -3.83 -20.08 4.98
N PRO A 418 -4.13 -20.71 6.13
CA PRO A 418 -4.52 -19.99 7.33
C PRO A 418 -3.46 -19.01 7.84
N GLU A 419 -2.17 -19.28 7.63
CA GLU A 419 -1.06 -18.37 7.95
C GLU A 419 -1.14 -17.06 7.16
N ASP A 420 -1.40 -17.16 5.86
CA ASP A 420 -1.52 -16.01 4.94
C ASP A 420 -2.76 -15.17 5.28
N ARG A 421 -3.86 -15.84 5.67
CA ARG A 421 -5.09 -15.18 6.15
C ARG A 421 -4.88 -14.43 7.46
N SER A 422 -4.03 -14.95 8.35
CA SER A 422 -3.74 -14.31 9.63
C SER A 422 -3.08 -12.94 9.43
N ALA A 423 -2.17 -12.85 8.47
CA ALA A 423 -1.48 -11.60 8.12
C ALA A 423 -2.45 -10.50 7.61
N LEU A 424 -3.59 -10.90 7.05
CA LEU A 424 -4.64 -9.96 6.62
C LEU A 424 -5.47 -9.39 7.77
N HIS A 425 -5.52 -10.06 8.94
CA HIS A 425 -6.29 -9.55 10.09
C HIS A 425 -5.77 -8.19 10.58
N GLU A 426 -4.44 -8.05 10.65
CA GLU A 426 -3.80 -6.82 11.11
C GLU A 426 -3.99 -5.69 10.09
N THR A 427 -3.72 -5.97 8.81
CA THR A 427 -3.85 -5.00 7.71
C THR A 427 -5.28 -4.49 7.55
N MET A 428 -6.28 -5.36 7.58
CA MET A 428 -7.69 -4.96 7.43
C MET A 428 -8.21 -4.15 8.64
N GLU A 429 -7.64 -4.33 9.82
CA GLU A 429 -8.10 -3.66 11.05
C GLU A 429 -7.35 -2.35 11.31
N GLN A 430 -6.01 -2.44 11.37
CA GLN A 430 -5.14 -1.35 11.80
C GLN A 430 -4.53 -0.59 10.62
N GLN A 431 -4.63 -1.13 9.39
CA GLN A 431 -4.01 -0.56 8.19
C GLN A 431 -2.49 -0.41 8.32
N SER A 432 -1.89 -1.31 9.08
CA SER A 432 -0.45 -1.43 9.29
C SER A 432 -0.05 -2.91 9.33
N VAL A 433 1.21 -3.17 9.01
CA VAL A 433 1.86 -4.47 9.14
C VAL A 433 3.01 -4.32 10.11
N SER A 434 3.00 -5.07 11.21
CA SER A 434 4.15 -5.21 12.09
C SER A 434 4.99 -6.44 11.71
N ILE A 435 6.30 -6.25 11.60
CA ILE A 435 7.25 -7.33 11.31
C ILE A 435 8.33 -7.33 12.38
N ALA A 436 8.48 -8.49 13.02
CA ALA A 436 9.56 -8.78 13.95
C ALA A 436 10.31 -10.04 13.47
N LYS A 437 11.19 -9.88 12.47
CA LYS A 437 11.94 -11.01 11.87
C LYS A 437 13.40 -10.62 11.61
N GLY A 438 14.31 -11.55 11.85
CA GLY A 438 15.73 -11.37 11.52
C GLY A 438 16.43 -10.23 12.28
N GLY A 439 15.94 -9.88 13.48
CA GLY A 439 16.46 -8.76 14.29
C GLY A 439 15.83 -7.40 13.97
N ILE A 440 15.02 -7.31 12.92
CA ILE A 440 14.33 -6.08 12.52
C ILE A 440 12.93 -6.09 13.11
N VAL A 441 12.62 -5.06 13.91
CA VAL A 441 11.26 -4.74 14.36
C VAL A 441 10.84 -3.47 13.63
N ALA A 442 9.93 -3.60 12.66
CA ALA A 442 9.46 -2.49 11.85
C ALA A 442 7.94 -2.55 11.68
N THR A 443 7.31 -1.36 11.60
CA THR A 443 5.90 -1.21 11.26
C THR A 443 5.77 -0.48 9.93
N LEU A 444 5.13 -1.14 8.96
CA LEU A 444 4.87 -0.60 7.63
C LEU A 444 3.41 -0.17 7.54
N ASN A 445 3.15 0.90 6.79
CA ASN A 445 1.78 1.33 6.52
C ASN A 445 1.20 0.52 5.37
N ALA A 446 -0.08 0.16 5.49
CA ALA A 446 -0.81 -0.66 4.54
C ALA A 446 -2.26 -0.16 4.45
N ARG A 447 -2.45 1.13 4.14
CA ARG A 447 -3.75 1.80 4.03
C ARG A 447 -4.38 1.47 2.68
N THR A 448 -4.82 0.24 2.53
CA THR A 448 -5.34 -0.27 1.26
C THR A 448 -6.78 -0.70 1.42
N SER A 449 -7.56 -0.48 0.36
CA SER A 449 -8.85 -1.14 0.20
C SER A 449 -8.62 -2.55 -0.33
N ILE A 450 -9.29 -3.53 0.26
CA ILE A 450 -9.20 -4.92 -0.18
C ILE A 450 -10.50 -5.31 -0.88
N LEU A 451 -10.37 -5.77 -2.12
CA LEU A 451 -11.43 -6.40 -2.88
C LEU A 451 -11.10 -7.88 -3.02
N ALA A 452 -11.85 -8.74 -2.35
CA ALA A 452 -11.60 -10.18 -2.35
C ALA A 452 -12.71 -10.92 -3.09
N ALA A 453 -12.34 -11.91 -3.92
CA ALA A 453 -13.28 -12.87 -4.48
C ALA A 453 -13.00 -14.28 -3.95
N ALA A 454 -14.07 -15.01 -3.65
CA ALA A 454 -14.00 -16.40 -3.22
C ALA A 454 -15.02 -17.26 -3.97
N ASN A 455 -14.63 -18.51 -4.19
CA ASN A 455 -15.52 -19.54 -4.70
C ASN A 455 -16.08 -20.35 -3.52
N PRO A 456 -17.35 -20.81 -3.59
CA PRO A 456 -17.90 -21.73 -2.60
C PRO A 456 -17.16 -23.08 -2.65
N MET A 457 -17.09 -23.78 -1.51
CA MET A 457 -16.27 -25.00 -1.36
C MET A 457 -16.52 -26.08 -2.41
N TYR A 458 -17.79 -26.29 -2.79
CA TYR A 458 -18.19 -27.30 -3.77
C TYR A 458 -18.37 -26.76 -5.19
N GLY A 459 -17.89 -25.54 -5.45
CA GLY A 459 -18.04 -24.86 -6.74
C GLY A 459 -19.45 -24.37 -7.05
N LYS A 460 -20.46 -24.74 -6.26
CA LYS A 460 -21.78 -24.12 -6.28
C LYS A 460 -22.18 -23.67 -4.89
N TYR A 461 -22.89 -22.54 -4.83
CA TYR A 461 -23.44 -22.01 -3.60
C TYR A 461 -24.66 -22.84 -3.19
N ASP A 462 -24.58 -23.56 -2.07
CA ASP A 462 -25.71 -24.31 -1.52
C ASP A 462 -26.66 -23.33 -0.81
N PRO A 463 -27.91 -23.14 -1.29
CA PRO A 463 -28.87 -22.25 -0.62
C PRO A 463 -29.31 -22.78 0.75
N PHE A 464 -29.05 -24.06 1.02
CA PHE A 464 -29.39 -24.73 2.27
C PHE A 464 -28.30 -24.62 3.35
N LYS A 465 -27.21 -23.91 3.05
CA LYS A 465 -26.12 -23.65 4.01
C LYS A 465 -25.87 -22.16 4.13
N ASN A 466 -25.39 -21.78 5.31
CA ASN A 466 -25.00 -20.40 5.58
C ASN A 466 -23.71 -20.04 4.85
N ILE A 467 -23.45 -18.75 4.66
CA ILE A 467 -22.23 -18.25 4.00
C ILE A 467 -20.97 -18.75 4.70
N THR A 468 -20.98 -18.74 6.04
CA THR A 468 -19.85 -19.14 6.87
C THR A 468 -19.42 -20.59 6.59
N GLU A 469 -20.39 -21.48 6.41
CA GLU A 469 -20.17 -22.89 6.04
C GLU A 469 -19.81 -23.04 4.56
N ASN A 470 -20.44 -22.26 3.68
CA ASN A 470 -20.20 -22.33 2.24
C ASN A 470 -18.78 -21.89 1.83
N VAL A 471 -18.20 -20.92 2.54
CA VAL A 471 -16.91 -20.29 2.19
C VAL A 471 -15.75 -20.73 3.10
N ASN A 472 -16.04 -21.40 4.23
CA ASN A 472 -15.02 -21.89 5.19
C ASN A 472 -14.02 -20.80 5.62
N LEU A 473 -14.57 -19.65 6.01
CA LEU A 473 -13.80 -18.51 6.52
C LEU A 473 -14.11 -18.27 7.99
N PRO A 474 -13.09 -17.95 8.81
CA PRO A 474 -13.31 -17.49 10.17
C PRO A 474 -14.20 -16.25 10.21
N VAL A 475 -15.17 -16.25 11.12
CA VAL A 475 -16.08 -15.13 11.40
C VAL A 475 -15.35 -13.79 11.59
N PRO A 476 -14.21 -13.73 12.32
CA PRO A 476 -13.52 -12.45 12.49
C PRO A 476 -13.01 -11.85 11.17
N LEU A 477 -12.80 -12.61 10.10
CA LEU A 477 -12.47 -12.03 8.78
C LEU A 477 -13.72 -11.50 8.09
N LEU A 478 -14.82 -12.26 8.12
CA LEU A 478 -16.06 -11.88 7.45
C LEU A 478 -16.61 -10.56 7.99
N THR A 479 -16.56 -10.35 9.31
CA THR A 479 -16.99 -9.10 9.93
C THR A 479 -16.09 -7.91 9.60
N ARG A 480 -14.89 -8.11 9.03
CA ARG A 480 -13.98 -7.04 8.59
C ARG A 480 -14.25 -6.50 7.19
N PHE A 481 -15.07 -7.20 6.43
CA PHE A 481 -15.61 -6.70 5.17
C PHE A 481 -16.84 -5.85 5.45
N ASP A 482 -16.87 -4.65 4.88
CA ASP A 482 -17.98 -3.72 5.05
C ASP A 482 -19.18 -4.15 4.18
N LEU A 483 -18.91 -4.72 2.99
CA LEU A 483 -19.92 -5.26 2.08
C LEU A 483 -19.59 -6.70 1.64
N ILE A 484 -20.59 -7.58 1.67
CA ILE A 484 -20.50 -8.96 1.20
C ILE A 484 -21.60 -9.20 0.17
N PHE A 485 -21.22 -9.58 -1.05
CA PHE A 485 -22.16 -9.91 -2.12
C PHE A 485 -22.07 -11.38 -2.49
N VAL A 486 -23.22 -12.06 -2.57
CA VAL A 486 -23.32 -13.44 -3.04
C VAL A 486 -23.89 -13.44 -4.46
N VAL A 487 -23.04 -13.71 -5.43
CA VAL A 487 -23.41 -13.83 -6.84
C VAL A 487 -23.75 -15.28 -7.16
N ARG A 488 -25.05 -15.55 -7.33
CA ARG A 488 -25.58 -16.88 -7.69
C ARG A 488 -25.89 -16.95 -9.18
N ASP A 489 -25.49 -18.05 -9.82
CA ASP A 489 -25.90 -18.34 -11.19
C ASP A 489 -27.28 -19.01 -11.20
N ILE A 490 -28.33 -18.18 -11.24
CA ILE A 490 -29.72 -18.66 -11.32
C ILE A 490 -30.14 -18.62 -12.80
N PRO A 491 -30.35 -19.79 -13.45
CA PRO A 491 -30.67 -19.85 -14.87
C PRO A 491 -32.01 -19.16 -15.14
N SER A 492 -31.99 -18.17 -16.03
CA SER A 492 -33.17 -17.36 -16.36
C SER A 492 -33.12 -17.00 -17.83
N LYS A 493 -34.10 -17.50 -18.60
CA LYS A 493 -34.15 -17.31 -20.06
C LYS A 493 -33.96 -15.86 -20.49
N GLU A 494 -34.57 -14.91 -19.79
CA GLU A 494 -34.45 -13.49 -20.13
C GLU A 494 -33.05 -12.92 -19.88
N ARG A 495 -32.47 -13.20 -18.70
CA ARG A 495 -31.13 -12.73 -18.35
C ARG A 495 -30.07 -13.39 -19.24
N ASP A 496 -30.18 -14.70 -19.44
CA ASP A 496 -29.26 -15.48 -20.25
C ASP A 496 -29.31 -15.02 -21.72
N THR A 497 -30.49 -14.68 -22.23
CA THR A 497 -30.63 -14.11 -23.59
C THR A 497 -29.93 -12.75 -23.70
N ARG A 498 -30.03 -11.88 -22.69
CA ARG A 498 -29.35 -10.58 -22.68
C ARG A 498 -27.83 -10.76 -22.61
N ILE A 499 -27.34 -11.61 -21.71
CA ILE A 499 -25.93 -11.93 -21.56
C ILE A 499 -25.37 -12.53 -22.86
N ALA A 500 -26.05 -13.52 -23.43
CA ALA A 500 -25.64 -14.16 -24.67
C ALA A 500 -25.60 -13.16 -25.84
N ARG A 501 -26.62 -12.30 -26.00
CA ARG A 501 -26.60 -11.23 -27.02
C ARG A 501 -25.43 -10.27 -26.82
N HIS A 502 -25.15 -9.90 -25.56
CA HIS A 502 -24.04 -9.01 -25.24
C HIS A 502 -22.69 -9.63 -25.62
N ILE A 503 -22.45 -10.89 -25.23
CA ILE A 503 -21.23 -11.63 -25.58
C ILE A 503 -21.09 -11.80 -27.11
N LEU A 504 -22.18 -12.13 -27.80
CA LEU A 504 -22.19 -12.25 -29.26
C LEU A 504 -21.91 -10.91 -29.96
N ASN A 505 -22.40 -9.80 -29.42
CA ASN A 505 -22.13 -8.46 -29.96
C ASN A 505 -20.66 -8.05 -29.78
N LEU A 506 -20.06 -8.39 -28.63
CA LEU A 506 -18.62 -8.19 -28.38
C LEU A 506 -17.77 -8.99 -29.38
N HIS A 507 -18.17 -10.21 -29.72
CA HIS A 507 -17.44 -11.05 -30.68
C HIS A 507 -17.70 -10.69 -32.15
N ARG A 508 -18.89 -10.17 -32.49
CA ARG A 508 -19.23 -9.75 -33.87
C ARG A 508 -18.47 -8.52 -34.33
N THR A 509 -18.15 -7.64 -33.40
CA THR A 509 -17.56 -6.34 -33.71
C THR A 509 -16.06 -6.43 -33.48
N SER A 510 -15.31 -6.91 -34.47
CA SER A 510 -13.85 -6.84 -34.46
C SER A 510 -13.42 -5.37 -34.48
N GLY A 511 -13.28 -4.74 -33.31
CA GLY A 511 -12.58 -3.45 -33.16
C GLY A 511 -13.41 -2.17 -33.08
N THR A 512 -14.68 -2.20 -32.67
CA THR A 512 -15.27 -1.01 -32.04
C THR A 512 -15.67 -1.39 -30.63
N ASP A 513 -14.86 -0.93 -29.68
CA ASP A 513 -15.25 -0.79 -28.28
C ASP A 513 -16.70 -0.29 -28.26
N ILE A 514 -17.56 -0.97 -27.50
CA ILE A 514 -18.81 -0.35 -27.07
C ILE A 514 -18.35 0.92 -26.38
N LYS A 515 -18.37 2.06 -27.09
CA LYS A 515 -17.83 3.32 -26.60
C LYS A 515 -18.52 3.56 -25.27
N SER A 516 -17.80 3.30 -24.18
CA SER A 516 -18.24 3.67 -22.86
C SER A 516 -18.53 5.17 -22.93
N LEU A 517 -19.58 5.61 -22.24
CA LEU A 517 -19.98 7.01 -22.25
C LEU A 517 -18.82 7.92 -21.76
N ILE A 518 -17.89 7.33 -21.01
CA ILE A 518 -16.66 7.94 -20.51
C ILE A 518 -15.49 7.02 -20.89
N ASP A 519 -14.40 7.61 -21.39
CA ASP A 519 -13.15 6.90 -21.66
C ASP A 519 -12.53 6.36 -20.35
N VAL A 520 -11.85 5.22 -20.42
CA VAL A 520 -11.22 4.59 -19.25
C VAL A 520 -10.18 5.53 -18.63
N ASP A 521 -9.42 6.24 -19.46
CA ASP A 521 -8.40 7.19 -18.97
C ASP A 521 -9.03 8.37 -18.23
N ILE A 522 -10.13 8.92 -18.77
CA ILE A 522 -10.88 10.00 -18.13
C ILE A 522 -11.52 9.51 -16.83
N LEU A 523 -12.01 8.26 -16.80
CA LEU A 523 -12.60 7.65 -15.60
C LEU A 523 -11.55 7.47 -14.50
N THR A 524 -10.34 6.99 -14.81
CA THR A 524 -9.25 6.88 -13.84
C THR A 524 -8.87 8.25 -13.28
N LYS A 525 -8.71 9.27 -14.15
CA LYS A 525 -8.43 10.64 -13.72
C LYS A 525 -9.55 11.23 -12.87
N TYR A 526 -10.81 10.95 -13.22
CA TYR A 526 -11.98 11.34 -12.44
C TYR A 526 -11.94 10.75 -11.03
N LEU A 527 -11.63 9.46 -10.89
CA LEU A 527 -11.55 8.79 -9.60
C LEU A 527 -10.38 9.33 -8.74
N THR A 528 -9.22 9.59 -9.36
CA THR A 528 -8.08 10.23 -8.68
C THR A 528 -8.44 11.64 -8.22
N TYR A 529 -9.18 12.41 -9.02
CA TYR A 529 -9.65 13.75 -8.65
C TYR A 529 -10.69 13.71 -7.53
N ALA A 530 -11.65 12.77 -7.58
CA ALA A 530 -12.68 12.59 -6.56
C ALA A 530 -12.08 12.27 -5.17
N LYS A 531 -10.95 11.56 -5.12
CA LYS A 531 -10.21 11.31 -3.88
C LYS A 531 -9.67 12.59 -3.21
N ARG A 532 -9.63 13.74 -3.87
CA ARG A 532 -9.15 15.00 -3.27
C ARG A 532 -10.18 15.67 -2.35
N PHE A 533 -11.44 15.28 -2.44
CA PHE A 533 -12.51 15.87 -1.63
C PHE A 533 -12.64 15.18 -0.28
N ASP A 534 -12.82 15.98 0.76
CA ASP A 534 -13.01 15.53 2.15
C ASP A 534 -14.38 16.01 2.69
N PRO A 535 -15.48 15.31 2.37
CA PRO A 535 -16.80 15.75 2.77
C PRO A 535 -17.06 15.56 4.28
N ILE A 536 -17.80 16.50 4.84
CA ILE A 536 -18.19 16.51 6.26
C ILE A 536 -19.65 16.02 6.36
N LEU A 537 -19.95 15.21 7.39
CA LEU A 537 -21.33 14.76 7.63
C LEU A 537 -22.22 15.94 8.02
N THR A 538 -23.41 16.01 7.42
CA THR A 538 -24.48 16.93 7.84
C THR A 538 -25.29 16.30 8.99
N PRO A 539 -25.94 17.14 9.82
CA PRO A 539 -26.81 16.63 10.89
C PRO A 539 -27.98 15.79 10.35
N GLU A 540 -28.52 16.11 9.17
CA GLU A 540 -29.58 15.32 8.54
C GLU A 540 -29.14 13.89 8.20
N ALA A 541 -27.94 13.75 7.61
CA ALA A 541 -27.38 12.44 7.30
C ALA A 541 -27.08 11.64 8.58
N GLU A 542 -26.61 12.30 9.63
CA GLU A 542 -26.35 11.69 10.94
C GLU A 542 -27.64 11.13 11.58
N GLU A 543 -28.73 11.89 11.56
CA GLU A 543 -30.03 11.44 12.07
C GLU A 543 -30.54 10.21 11.31
N LYS A 544 -30.50 10.20 9.97
CA LYS A 544 -30.93 9.05 9.16
C LYS A 544 -30.11 7.79 9.44
N ILE A 545 -28.79 7.94 9.55
CA ILE A 545 -27.89 6.82 9.87
C ILE A 545 -28.18 6.29 11.29
N LEU A 546 -28.39 7.19 12.25
CA LEU A 546 -28.70 6.84 13.63
C LEU A 546 -30.05 6.13 13.74
N GLU A 547 -31.09 6.65 13.09
CA GLU A 547 -32.40 6.03 13.05
C GLU A 547 -32.32 4.62 12.46
N TYR A 548 -31.66 4.46 11.31
CA TYR A 548 -31.46 3.15 10.70
C TYR A 548 -30.69 2.20 11.63
N TYR A 549 -29.61 2.65 12.25
CA TYR A 549 -28.85 1.86 13.21
C TYR A 549 -29.71 1.43 14.42
N MET A 550 -30.55 2.32 14.95
CA MET A 550 -31.46 2.02 16.05
C MET A 550 -32.55 1.04 15.62
N THR A 551 -33.12 1.16 14.40
CA THR A 551 -34.09 0.19 13.88
C THR A 551 -33.46 -1.20 13.76
N MET A 552 -32.24 -1.29 13.21
CA MET A 552 -31.47 -2.52 13.12
C MET A 552 -31.23 -3.14 14.50
N ARG A 553 -30.99 -2.32 15.53
CA ARG A 553 -30.81 -2.79 16.91
C ARG A 553 -32.12 -3.17 17.62
N ASN A 554 -33.22 -2.48 17.32
CA ASN A 554 -34.52 -2.68 17.96
C ASN A 554 -35.27 -3.91 17.44
N VAL A 555 -35.04 -4.30 16.18
CA VAL A 555 -35.58 -5.55 15.60
C VAL A 555 -35.12 -6.78 16.42
N GLU A 556 -34.10 -6.65 17.26
CA GLU A 556 -33.52 -7.69 18.13
C GLU A 556 -33.94 -7.60 19.61
N SER A 557 -35.20 -7.22 19.89
CA SER A 557 -35.72 -7.16 21.26
C SER A 557 -36.03 -8.55 21.85
N GLU A 558 -34.99 -9.31 22.20
CA GLU A 558 -34.95 -10.35 23.24
C GLU A 558 -33.48 -10.78 23.49
N GLY A 559 -32.72 -9.94 24.21
CA GLY A 559 -31.45 -10.34 24.83
C GLY A 559 -30.27 -10.70 23.92
N MET A 560 -30.27 -10.32 22.64
CA MET A 560 -29.19 -10.61 21.70
C MET A 560 -28.59 -9.33 21.13
N ILE A 561 -27.26 -9.19 21.21
CA ILE A 561 -26.51 -8.09 20.59
C ILE A 561 -25.86 -8.67 19.35
N THR A 562 -26.38 -8.42 18.14
CA THR A 562 -25.68 -8.87 16.91
C THR A 562 -25.24 -7.73 15.99
N VAL A 563 -25.86 -6.53 16.10
CA VAL A 563 -25.39 -5.35 15.35
C VAL A 563 -24.16 -4.74 16.02
N THR A 564 -22.99 -4.95 15.42
CA THR A 564 -21.73 -4.36 15.91
C THR A 564 -21.64 -2.87 15.54
N PRO A 565 -21.05 -2.02 16.39
CA PRO A 565 -20.74 -0.62 16.05
C PRO A 565 -19.93 -0.46 14.75
N ARG A 566 -19.22 -1.52 14.32
CA ARG A 566 -18.51 -1.56 13.05
C ARG A 566 -19.40 -1.34 11.83
N GLN A 567 -20.66 -1.81 11.87
CA GLN A 567 -21.62 -1.59 10.79
C GLN A 567 -22.02 -0.12 10.66
N LEU A 568 -22.10 0.60 11.79
CA LEU A 568 -22.30 2.05 11.80
C LEU A 568 -21.12 2.78 11.15
N GLU A 569 -19.89 2.37 11.47
CA GLU A 569 -18.71 2.91 10.78
C GLU A 569 -18.73 2.62 9.28
N GLY A 570 -19.15 1.42 8.88
CA GLY A 570 -19.33 1.03 7.47
C GLY A 570 -20.32 1.93 6.72
N LEU A 571 -21.47 2.24 7.33
CA LEU A 571 -22.46 3.18 6.77
C LEU A 571 -21.86 4.57 6.54
N VAL A 572 -21.16 5.10 7.55
CA VAL A 572 -20.52 6.42 7.48
C VAL A 572 -19.46 6.42 6.36
N ARG A 573 -18.65 5.37 6.24
CA ARG A 573 -17.65 5.24 5.16
C ARG A 573 -18.31 5.23 3.79
N LEU A 574 -19.37 4.44 3.59
CA LEU A 574 -20.08 4.33 2.31
C LEU A 574 -20.75 5.66 1.91
N ALA A 575 -21.43 6.32 2.84
CA ALA A 575 -22.07 7.61 2.59
C ALA A 575 -21.02 8.69 2.23
N THR A 576 -19.90 8.72 2.96
CA THR A 576 -18.78 9.63 2.68
C THR A 576 -18.15 9.34 1.31
N ALA A 577 -17.95 8.07 0.96
CA ALA A 577 -17.39 7.67 -0.33
C ALA A 577 -18.29 8.07 -1.50
N ARG A 578 -19.62 7.98 -1.34
CA ARG A 578 -20.59 8.43 -2.34
C ARG A 578 -20.52 9.95 -2.54
N ALA A 579 -20.51 10.71 -1.46
CA ALA A 579 -20.36 12.17 -1.52
C ALA A 579 -19.05 12.58 -2.21
N ARG A 580 -17.93 11.86 -1.95
CA ARG A 580 -16.65 12.06 -2.65
C ARG A 580 -16.74 11.77 -4.14
N LEU A 581 -17.38 10.67 -4.53
CA LEU A 581 -17.56 10.31 -5.94
C LEU A 581 -18.34 11.38 -6.71
N LEU A 582 -19.28 12.06 -6.05
CA LEU A 582 -20.06 13.18 -6.60
C LEU A 582 -19.38 14.56 -6.44
N MET A 583 -18.16 14.61 -5.88
CA MET A 583 -17.42 15.85 -5.58
C MET A 583 -18.18 16.84 -4.67
N LYS A 584 -19.04 16.32 -3.79
CA LYS A 584 -19.72 17.13 -2.78
C LYS A 584 -18.77 17.45 -1.62
N THR A 585 -18.93 18.63 -1.01
CA THR A 585 -18.19 19.04 0.19
C THR A 585 -18.88 18.61 1.49
N GLN A 586 -20.15 18.20 1.41
CA GLN A 586 -20.96 17.75 2.53
C GLN A 586 -21.69 16.45 2.15
N VAL A 587 -21.87 15.57 3.13
CA VAL A 587 -22.64 14.33 2.98
C VAL A 587 -24.10 14.65 3.25
N GLU A 588 -24.96 14.50 2.25
CA GLU A 588 -26.39 14.81 2.36
C GLU A 588 -27.21 13.59 2.80
N GLY A 589 -28.47 13.82 3.19
CA GLY A 589 -29.37 12.74 3.60
C GLY A 589 -29.61 11.69 2.50
N GLU A 590 -29.60 12.09 1.22
CA GLU A 590 -29.71 11.17 0.08
C GLU A 590 -28.52 10.20 0.01
N ASP A 591 -27.31 10.67 0.36
CA ASP A 591 -26.09 9.87 0.36
C ASP A 591 -26.17 8.76 1.42
N ALA A 592 -26.73 9.09 2.58
CA ALA A 592 -27.02 8.14 3.66
C ALA A 592 -28.06 7.09 3.24
N GLU A 593 -29.16 7.49 2.60
CA GLU A 593 -30.21 6.57 2.15
C GLU A 593 -29.68 5.52 1.17
N ARG A 594 -28.82 5.92 0.23
CA ARG A 594 -28.22 4.96 -0.71
C ARG A 594 -27.23 4.02 -0.01
N ALA A 595 -26.44 4.51 0.94
CA ALA A 595 -25.57 3.65 1.74
C ALA A 595 -26.39 2.60 2.53
N ILE A 596 -27.52 3.02 3.11
CA ILE A 596 -28.48 2.13 3.78
C ILE A 596 -29.01 1.08 2.80
N TYR A 597 -29.40 1.49 1.59
CA TYR A 597 -29.87 0.57 0.55
C TYR A 597 -28.83 -0.50 0.18
N LEU A 598 -27.55 -0.12 0.05
CA LEU A 598 -26.46 -1.07 -0.23
C LEU A 598 -26.30 -2.11 0.89
N ILE A 599 -26.37 -1.67 2.16
CA ILE A 599 -26.31 -2.60 3.29
C ILE A 599 -27.56 -3.49 3.34
N GLN A 600 -28.75 -2.94 3.13
CA GLN A 600 -29.97 -3.75 3.08
C GLN A 600 -29.90 -4.82 1.98
N SER A 601 -29.37 -4.48 0.80
CA SER A 601 -29.13 -5.46 -0.27
C SER A 601 -28.15 -6.55 0.17
N MET A 602 -27.06 -6.19 0.85
CA MET A 602 -26.14 -7.17 1.44
C MET A 602 -26.87 -8.08 2.43
N LEU A 603 -27.71 -7.53 3.31
CA LEU A 603 -28.44 -8.32 4.31
C LEU A 603 -29.44 -9.29 3.68
N GLN A 604 -30.09 -8.90 2.59
CA GLN A 604 -30.99 -9.78 1.84
C GLN A 604 -30.24 -10.92 1.14
N ASP A 605 -29.05 -10.65 0.60
CA ASP A 605 -28.27 -11.66 -0.12
C ASP A 605 -27.52 -12.60 0.84
N ALA A 606 -27.00 -12.03 1.94
CA ALA A 606 -26.02 -12.68 2.81
C ALA A 606 -26.50 -12.97 4.23
N GLY A 607 -27.47 -12.20 4.72
CA GLY A 607 -27.98 -12.30 6.08
C GLY A 607 -29.22 -13.18 6.23
N VAL A 608 -29.72 -13.85 5.18
CA VAL A 608 -30.91 -14.71 5.32
C VAL A 608 -30.52 -16.04 5.96
N ASP A 609 -31.07 -16.34 7.14
CA ASP A 609 -30.94 -17.66 7.76
C ASP A 609 -31.78 -18.66 6.96
N VAL A 610 -31.10 -19.70 6.48
CA VAL A 610 -31.68 -20.77 5.69
C VAL A 610 -32.84 -21.46 6.42
N ASN A 611 -32.75 -21.60 7.74
CA ASN A 611 -33.75 -22.33 8.51
C ASN A 611 -35.06 -21.55 8.68
N THR A 612 -34.99 -20.22 8.67
CA THR A 612 -36.14 -19.36 8.96
C THR A 612 -36.62 -18.58 7.74
N GLY A 613 -35.79 -18.48 6.69
CA GLY A 613 -36.04 -17.63 5.53
C GLY A 613 -36.11 -16.14 5.86
N LYS A 614 -35.70 -15.75 7.08
CA LYS A 614 -35.67 -14.36 7.55
C LYS A 614 -34.24 -13.85 7.58
N VAL A 615 -34.10 -12.53 7.42
CA VAL A 615 -32.82 -11.85 7.60
C VAL A 615 -32.45 -11.92 9.09
N ASP A 616 -31.41 -12.68 9.39
CA ASP A 616 -30.78 -12.84 10.71
C ASP A 616 -29.29 -12.53 10.59
N LEU A 617 -28.88 -11.41 11.20
CA LEU A 617 -27.51 -10.93 11.17
C LEU A 617 -26.54 -11.87 11.93
N GLY A 618 -27.06 -12.74 12.81
CA GLY A 618 -26.29 -13.77 13.50
C GLY A 618 -25.64 -14.80 12.57
N VAL A 619 -26.16 -14.98 11.35
CA VAL A 619 -25.58 -15.86 10.32
C VAL A 619 -24.15 -15.44 9.95
N LEU A 620 -23.89 -14.13 9.88
CA LEU A 620 -22.56 -13.59 9.59
C LEU A 620 -21.58 -13.80 10.76
N GLN A 621 -22.09 -14.01 11.97
CA GLN A 621 -21.31 -14.29 13.18
C GLN A 621 -21.00 -15.78 13.39
N GLY A 622 -21.36 -16.65 12.44
CA GLY A 622 -20.94 -18.06 12.42
C GLY A 622 -21.89 -19.05 13.08
N ARG A 623 -22.92 -18.60 13.80
CA ARG A 623 -23.96 -19.48 14.35
C ARG A 623 -25.34 -18.83 14.14
N PRO A 624 -26.23 -19.42 13.33
CA PRO A 624 -27.57 -18.87 13.15
C PRO A 624 -28.33 -18.86 14.49
N HIS A 625 -29.18 -17.84 14.70
CA HIS A 625 -29.97 -17.69 15.92
C HIS A 625 -30.82 -18.94 16.22
N SER A 626 -31.35 -19.55 15.16
CA SER A 626 -32.09 -20.82 15.22
C SER A 626 -31.30 -21.94 15.89
N GLU A 627 -29.97 -21.99 15.70
CA GLU A 627 -29.11 -23.03 16.28
C GLU A 627 -28.69 -22.67 17.71
N VAL A 628 -28.40 -21.39 17.99
CA VAL A 628 -28.05 -20.94 19.36
C VAL A 628 -29.24 -21.07 20.30
N SER A 629 -30.44 -20.64 19.87
CA SER A 629 -31.67 -20.79 20.64
C SER A 629 -32.04 -22.26 20.85
N LYS A 630 -31.87 -23.12 19.83
CA LYS A 630 -31.99 -24.58 19.98
C LYS A 630 -30.98 -25.13 20.99
N MET A 631 -29.74 -24.68 20.96
CA MET A 631 -28.68 -25.11 21.89
C MET A 631 -28.94 -24.65 23.33
N GLN A 632 -29.39 -23.41 23.54
CA GLN A 632 -29.77 -22.89 24.86
C GLN A 632 -30.96 -23.67 25.42
N LEU A 633 -32.03 -23.83 24.64
CA LEU A 633 -33.19 -24.63 25.06
C LEU A 633 -32.79 -26.08 25.36
N PHE A 634 -31.90 -26.66 24.56
CA PHE A 634 -31.38 -27.99 24.80
C PHE A 634 -30.62 -28.05 26.14
N MET A 635 -29.75 -27.07 26.42
CA MET A 635 -28.98 -27.00 27.67
C MET A 635 -29.88 -26.69 28.88
N ASP A 636 -30.91 -25.86 28.73
CA ASP A 636 -31.85 -25.53 29.80
C ASP A 636 -32.74 -26.73 30.14
N VAL A 637 -33.24 -27.46 29.14
CA VAL A 637 -33.98 -28.72 29.34
C VAL A 637 -33.08 -29.77 29.98
N MET A 638 -31.82 -29.84 29.57
CA MET A 638 -30.85 -30.76 30.19
C MET A 638 -30.59 -30.38 31.65
N LYS A 639 -30.45 -29.09 31.94
CA LYS A 639 -30.24 -28.56 33.30
C LYS A 639 -31.46 -28.80 34.19
N SER A 640 -32.69 -28.65 33.67
CA SER A 640 -33.91 -28.93 34.42
C SER A 640 -34.06 -30.41 34.76
N LEU A 641 -33.59 -31.30 33.88
CA LEU A 641 -33.66 -32.75 34.08
C LEU A 641 -32.53 -33.31 34.95
N GLU A 642 -31.33 -32.73 34.91
CA GLU A 642 -30.21 -33.11 35.78
C GLU A 642 -30.48 -32.76 37.25
N GLY A 643 -31.17 -31.64 37.49
CA GLY A 643 -31.33 -31.04 38.82
C GLY A 643 -29.98 -30.66 39.47
N ASP A 644 -30.01 -30.13 40.69
CA ASP A 644 -28.79 -29.73 41.41
C ASP A 644 -27.90 -30.93 41.82
N GLU A 645 -28.42 -32.16 41.78
CA GLU A 645 -27.72 -33.39 42.16
C GLU A 645 -26.98 -34.10 41.00
N LYS A 646 -26.95 -33.52 39.78
CA LYS A 646 -26.31 -34.13 38.57
C LYS A 646 -26.73 -35.58 38.32
N ARG A 647 -28.03 -35.86 38.39
CA ARG A 647 -28.54 -37.22 38.11
C ARG A 647 -28.46 -37.53 36.61
N PRO A 648 -28.10 -38.76 36.24
CA PRO A 648 -27.98 -39.15 34.85
C PRO A 648 -29.34 -39.15 34.15
N VAL A 649 -29.44 -38.41 33.04
CA VAL A 649 -30.71 -38.19 32.32
C VAL A 649 -30.91 -39.28 31.28
N GLU A 650 -32.07 -39.95 31.29
CA GLU A 650 -32.42 -40.99 30.31
C GLU A 650 -32.74 -40.40 28.92
N GLU A 651 -32.16 -40.98 27.86
CA GLU A 651 -32.31 -40.50 26.48
C GLU A 651 -33.78 -40.36 26.05
N LYS A 652 -34.63 -41.33 26.40
CA LYS A 652 -36.05 -41.33 26.00
C LYS A 652 -36.84 -40.21 26.66
N THR A 653 -36.52 -39.89 27.91
CA THR A 653 -37.20 -38.85 28.68
C THR A 653 -36.75 -37.48 28.20
N PHE A 654 -35.45 -37.34 27.95
CA PHE A 654 -34.86 -36.13 27.38
C PHE A 654 -35.39 -35.80 25.98
N VAL A 655 -35.46 -36.78 25.07
CA VAL A 655 -36.03 -36.57 23.72
C VAL A 655 -37.51 -36.20 23.80
N LYS A 656 -38.29 -36.81 24.70
CA LYS A 656 -39.71 -36.45 24.88
C LYS A 656 -39.89 -35.02 25.37
N GLU A 657 -39.05 -34.54 26.28
CA GLU A 657 -39.12 -33.15 26.75
C GLU A 657 -38.66 -32.15 25.68
N LEU A 658 -37.62 -32.49 24.91
CA LEU A 658 -37.21 -31.68 23.76
C LEU A 658 -38.33 -31.57 22.71
N VAL A 659 -39.05 -32.66 22.44
CA VAL A 659 -40.19 -32.65 21.50
C VAL A 659 -41.37 -31.83 22.07
N LYS A 660 -41.60 -31.86 23.39
CA LYS A 660 -42.63 -31.01 24.03
C LYS A 660 -42.40 -29.51 23.85
N THR A 661 -41.15 -29.07 23.65
CA THR A 661 -40.86 -27.65 23.36
C THR A 661 -41.30 -27.20 21.96
N GLY A 662 -41.70 -28.14 21.08
CA GLY A 662 -42.21 -27.85 19.74
C GLY A 662 -41.16 -27.41 18.71
N LYS A 663 -39.89 -27.26 19.11
CA LYS A 663 -38.79 -26.81 18.23
C LYS A 663 -37.91 -27.94 17.68
N PHE A 664 -38.12 -29.19 18.11
CA PHE A 664 -37.34 -30.36 17.72
C PHE A 664 -38.25 -31.50 17.25
N THR A 665 -37.86 -32.16 16.16
CA THR A 665 -38.37 -33.50 15.81
C THR A 665 -37.57 -34.59 16.53
N GLU A 666 -38.15 -35.79 16.72
CA GLU A 666 -37.46 -36.90 17.41
C GLU A 666 -36.13 -37.28 16.74
N GLU A 667 -36.05 -37.21 15.41
CA GLU A 667 -34.84 -37.51 14.65
C GLU A 667 -33.77 -36.41 14.78
N GLU A 668 -34.18 -35.15 14.78
CA GLU A 668 -33.27 -34.01 14.99
C GLU A 668 -32.70 -34.01 16.41
N ALA A 669 -33.53 -34.27 17.43
CA ALA A 669 -33.08 -34.34 18.82
C ALA A 669 -31.99 -35.42 19.00
N ARG A 670 -32.18 -36.62 18.41
CA ARG A 670 -31.16 -37.69 18.44
C ARG A 670 -29.88 -37.34 17.69
N LYS A 671 -29.99 -36.64 16.55
CA LYS A 671 -28.81 -36.13 15.82
C LYS A 671 -28.08 -35.08 16.66
N TYR A 672 -28.80 -34.22 17.37
CA TYR A 672 -28.24 -33.17 18.23
C TYR A 672 -27.48 -33.75 19.43
N ILE A 673 -28.05 -34.77 20.09
CA ILE A 673 -27.37 -35.50 21.18
C ILE A 673 -26.04 -36.09 20.69
N LYS A 674 -26.05 -36.77 19.54
CA LYS A 674 -24.82 -37.33 18.93
C LYS A 674 -23.80 -36.24 18.55
N LYS A 675 -24.26 -35.07 18.10
CA LYS A 675 -23.40 -33.92 17.79
C LYS A 675 -22.72 -33.39 19.06
N LEU A 676 -23.48 -33.15 20.12
CA LEU A 676 -22.97 -32.63 21.39
C LEU A 676 -22.10 -33.64 22.15
N GLN A 677 -22.34 -34.93 21.97
CA GLN A 677 -21.45 -35.99 22.46
C GLN A 677 -20.09 -35.95 21.74
N ARG A 678 -20.07 -35.71 20.41
CA ARG A 678 -18.81 -35.51 19.65
C ARG A 678 -18.07 -34.25 20.04
N GLU A 679 -18.79 -33.18 20.36
CA GLU A 679 -18.22 -31.91 20.84
C GLU A 679 -17.79 -31.97 22.31
N SER A 680 -17.99 -33.10 23.00
CA SER A 680 -17.68 -33.29 24.43
C SER A 680 -18.38 -32.30 25.36
N ALA A 681 -19.52 -31.74 24.95
CA ALA A 681 -20.38 -30.95 25.84
C ALA A 681 -21.19 -31.85 26.80
N ILE A 682 -21.39 -33.11 26.39
CA ILE A 682 -22.16 -34.14 27.08
C ILE A 682 -21.37 -35.43 27.00
N TYR A 683 -21.34 -36.19 28.09
CA TYR A 683 -20.77 -37.54 28.14
C TYR A 683 -21.82 -38.56 28.55
N GLU A 684 -21.65 -39.79 28.08
CA GLU A 684 -22.51 -40.91 28.43
C GLU A 684 -21.99 -41.53 29.74
N SER A 685 -22.77 -41.43 30.82
CA SER A 685 -22.38 -41.94 32.15
C SER A 685 -22.75 -43.41 32.34
N LYS A 686 -23.87 -43.85 31.74
CA LYS A 686 -24.32 -45.25 31.63
C LYS A 686 -24.95 -45.43 30.26
N SER A 687 -25.02 -46.66 29.75
CA SER A 687 -25.65 -46.92 28.45
C SER A 687 -27.05 -46.29 28.36
N GLY A 688 -27.23 -45.35 27.43
CA GLY A 688 -28.48 -44.61 27.24
C GLY A 688 -28.79 -43.50 28.27
N HIS A 689 -27.80 -43.11 29.08
CA HIS A 689 -27.90 -42.02 30.05
C HIS A 689 -26.78 -40.99 29.85
N TYR A 690 -27.15 -39.72 29.84
CA TYR A 690 -26.25 -38.61 29.51
C TYR A 690 -26.13 -37.62 30.66
N ASN A 691 -24.92 -37.09 30.84
CA ASN A 691 -24.60 -36.02 31.78
C ASN A 691 -23.79 -34.94 31.05
N ARG A 692 -23.98 -33.69 31.43
CA ARG A 692 -23.13 -32.57 31.06
C ARG A 692 -21.75 -32.74 31.70
N VAL A 693 -20.71 -32.40 30.94
CA VAL A 693 -19.31 -32.34 31.42
C VAL A 693 -19.16 -31.29 32.53
#